data_AF-A0A916R743-F1
#
_entry.id   AF-A0A916R743-F1
#
_cell.length_a   1.000
_cell.length_b   1.000
_cell.length_c   1.000
_cell.angle_alpha   90.00
_cell.angle_beta   90.00
_cell.angle_gamma   90.00
#
_symmetry.space_group_name_H-M   'P 1'
#
loop_
_entity.id
_entity.type
_entity.pdbx_description
1 polymer ?
#
loop_
_entity_poly.entity_id
_entity_poly.type
_entity_poly.pdbx_seq_one_letter_code
_entity_poly.pdbx_strand_id
1 'polypeptide(L)'
;MSDVSKMLQFHALGIQRVSRIVDGNANYDELMEHRLGESHWAVFDTDTDVAEKCANAIALFEKKFRERKPKAIIPEFAGFACEGSTRNNLREFEFFERVCAPAGIKILRSNYSECESVSVSKLTNEQSEARESISGDVVAFYNGRSEVTASLVRQQILYSRSFFNFLLAFSRPGAVRPAALVQANDHSPVRVALSMVMKGLGIPRIYLQHAEVTQSFPELDFEYSVLRNIRSRETYEAIGPVNGEVFVIAREEEEFARERLFKEREDGVTVVIYPTSRVLVEQLLGIIRELKKNPAVRNTIVKQHPAAAKALDGSIEGSGATLARDIPDEDHVAIVGNSSIAIELLHRGVPVYQNFNFDPVNADYYGFVARGLTYQVALSELSSKFWRAYVPNDQWIAAYARWDPTAAEGYLDEQARFVDTMARIAKVPAKTSRATAARPAIKGRLKARTKAMVKRAIIGTINASPRLSGFVANRGLAATDRFARFLLVNTHNGARFFQLFTDLQVNAPVWRSNGIGGISAGLPGQGALELIEYTLANVEQPAEWLRLNERTQTFTPLETISALDRMFQNRNPALNAVFHDCLAWETRSAVGAWVRLKTVEWGNMDIDLSEIDDIAVFIYAYEDDVRVRSTLELMLLSSIVRCGTCEQLDRFWSAAKTRKEDLSINRKIDVLRKLRSTPGREAEAANLQRLFEDQATPFESLKLRNADFLEGRSVEGWGHQYAEREFERTAPSQLAQEFATHIRPTYDRLRSRMRLMEVRTDLQRSDEFLKLAQRAITDKTPFSLVRLSDGEGYLFPESRFFSQVDAANRERHWWGTELPEDLRERIVKEARQAVMKADVVGIPSIYRFIRDSGDTSISLLRSLQGRGLVEVLNGIPDAISPDALITEDKINVALFSDVDAITPLAELAGKIIVVTSAKADSLPPALTQGRRVEVVPIPTHHKTTLNAKYHNESEPLPFVYPTVLEKLDKLVEPGDLVLIAGGIVGKIFVGHVRARGAVALDIGHTLDDWIHEQLPSLR
;
A
#
# COMPACT_ATOMS: atom_id res chain seq x y z
N MET A 1 21.20 16.87 -40.27
CA MET A 1 20.04 16.51 -39.43
C MET A 1 20.22 17.06 -38.04
N SER A 2 19.20 17.76 -37.52
CA SER A 2 19.12 18.15 -36.11
C SER A 2 19.02 16.93 -35.20
N ASP A 3 19.29 17.09 -33.90
CA ASP A 3 19.15 15.99 -32.96
C ASP A 3 17.71 15.52 -32.81
N VAL A 4 16.72 16.42 -32.97
CA VAL A 4 15.30 16.06 -33.02
C VAL A 4 15.02 15.12 -34.18
N SER A 5 15.45 15.46 -35.40
CA SER A 5 15.29 14.62 -36.58
C SER A 5 15.97 13.27 -36.44
N LYS A 6 17.18 13.22 -35.84
CA LYS A 6 17.90 11.97 -35.61
C LYS A 6 17.23 11.05 -34.59
N MET A 7 16.60 11.61 -33.54
CA MET A 7 15.82 10.82 -32.58
C MET A 7 14.54 10.30 -33.24
N LEU A 8 13.80 11.20 -33.90
CA LEU A 8 12.47 10.94 -34.44
C LEU A 8 12.42 9.77 -35.42
N GLN A 9 13.45 9.56 -36.25
CA GLN A 9 13.50 8.43 -37.20
C GLN A 9 13.37 7.04 -36.54
N PHE A 10 13.61 6.92 -35.22
CA PHE A 10 13.50 5.66 -34.48
C PHE A 10 12.17 5.50 -33.73
N HIS A 11 11.25 6.46 -33.81
CA HIS A 11 9.98 6.38 -33.10
C HIS A 11 9.14 5.19 -33.59
N ALA A 12 8.89 5.08 -34.91
CA ALA A 12 8.16 3.96 -35.51
C ALA A 12 8.79 2.59 -35.18
N LEU A 13 10.13 2.50 -35.20
CA LEU A 13 10.85 1.27 -34.84
C LEU A 13 10.54 0.84 -33.40
N GLY A 14 10.52 1.78 -32.44
CA GLY A 14 10.20 1.42 -31.06
C GLY A 14 8.73 1.03 -30.85
N ILE A 15 7.77 1.54 -31.65
CA ILE A 15 6.39 1.04 -31.62
C ILE A 15 6.36 -0.45 -31.99
N GLN A 16 7.08 -0.83 -33.06
CA GLN A 16 7.18 -2.24 -33.49
C GLN A 16 7.81 -3.12 -32.41
N ARG A 17 8.83 -2.62 -31.71
CA ARG A 17 9.48 -3.36 -30.61
C ARG A 17 8.53 -3.60 -29.42
N VAL A 18 7.75 -2.59 -29.04
CA VAL A 18 6.80 -2.69 -27.92
C VAL A 18 5.62 -3.59 -28.27
N SER A 19 5.17 -3.57 -29.53
CA SER A 19 4.03 -4.39 -29.98
C SER A 19 4.37 -5.86 -30.13
N ARG A 20 5.60 -6.23 -30.53
CA ARG A 20 5.98 -7.63 -30.75
C ARG A 20 5.72 -8.57 -29.56
N ILE A 21 5.96 -8.12 -28.33
CA ILE A 21 5.69 -8.94 -27.13
C ILE A 21 4.20 -9.09 -26.84
N VAL A 22 3.40 -8.09 -27.21
CA VAL A 22 1.94 -8.11 -27.10
C VAL A 22 1.37 -9.05 -28.16
N ASP A 23 1.78 -8.86 -29.41
CA ASP A 23 1.33 -9.64 -30.57
C ASP A 23 1.74 -11.11 -30.47
N GLY A 24 2.93 -11.38 -29.92
CA GLY A 24 3.43 -12.73 -29.73
C GLY A 24 2.82 -13.46 -28.52
N ASN A 25 1.85 -12.88 -27.83
CA ASN A 25 1.19 -13.49 -26.68
C ASN A 25 -0.34 -13.27 -26.75
N ALA A 26 -1.06 -14.29 -27.21
CA ALA A 26 -2.51 -14.24 -27.37
C ALA A 26 -3.28 -13.90 -26.07
N ASN A 27 -2.68 -14.17 -24.90
CA ASN A 27 -3.30 -13.91 -23.60
C ASN A 27 -2.72 -12.66 -22.92
N TYR A 28 -2.09 -11.76 -23.67
CA TYR A 28 -1.43 -10.57 -23.08
C TYR A 28 -2.44 -9.62 -22.42
N ASP A 29 -3.67 -9.53 -22.92
CA ASP A 29 -4.74 -8.75 -22.31
C ASP A 29 -5.12 -9.31 -20.92
N GLU A 30 -5.21 -10.64 -20.77
CA GLU A 30 -5.42 -11.30 -19.48
C GLU A 30 -4.29 -11.00 -18.49
N LEU A 31 -3.04 -11.00 -18.95
CA LEU A 31 -1.87 -10.63 -18.13
C LEU A 31 -1.90 -9.17 -17.65
N MET A 32 -2.68 -8.32 -18.34
CA MET A 32 -2.81 -6.89 -18.10
C MET A 32 -4.18 -6.51 -17.53
N GLU A 33 -5.05 -7.47 -17.22
CA GLU A 33 -6.44 -7.26 -16.82
C GLU A 33 -6.57 -6.27 -15.64
N HIS A 34 -5.71 -6.40 -14.62
CA HIS A 34 -5.63 -5.49 -13.46
C HIS A 34 -5.28 -4.04 -13.82
N ARG A 35 -4.77 -3.78 -15.02
CA ARG A 35 -4.38 -2.46 -15.55
C ARG A 35 -5.30 -1.96 -16.67
N LEU A 36 -6.31 -2.75 -17.05
CA LEU A 36 -7.27 -2.50 -18.13
C LEU A 36 -8.72 -2.33 -17.63
N GLY A 37 -8.98 -2.37 -16.31
CA GLY A 37 -10.32 -2.29 -15.71
C GLY A 37 -11.09 -0.96 -15.83
N GLU A 38 -10.76 -0.09 -16.78
CA GLU A 38 -11.54 1.13 -17.07
C GLU A 38 -12.47 0.89 -18.26
N SER A 39 -13.73 1.34 -18.19
CA SER A 39 -14.79 1.10 -19.20
C SER A 39 -14.42 1.52 -20.63
N HIS A 40 -13.52 2.50 -20.79
CA HIS A 40 -13.08 2.97 -22.10
C HIS A 40 -12.17 1.98 -22.86
N TRP A 41 -11.76 0.86 -22.25
CA TRP A 41 -11.03 -0.22 -22.93
C TRP A 41 -11.95 -1.27 -23.57
N ALA A 42 -13.25 -1.29 -23.18
CA ALA A 42 -14.24 -2.21 -23.73
C ALA A 42 -14.46 -2.06 -25.25
N VAL A 43 -14.08 -0.91 -25.82
CA VAL A 43 -14.16 -0.64 -27.27
C VAL A 43 -13.20 -1.51 -28.11
N PHE A 44 -12.27 -2.22 -27.47
CA PHE A 44 -11.31 -3.11 -28.14
C PHE A 44 -11.63 -4.60 -27.97
N ASP A 45 -12.81 -4.95 -27.44
CA ASP A 45 -13.28 -6.32 -27.22
C ASP A 45 -13.54 -7.07 -28.55
N THR A 46 -13.65 -8.41 -28.52
CA THR A 46 -13.62 -9.28 -29.73
C THR A 46 -14.69 -8.98 -30.78
N ASP A 47 -15.80 -8.34 -30.39
CA ASP A 47 -16.98 -8.15 -31.24
C ASP A 47 -16.94 -6.89 -32.14
N THR A 48 -15.95 -6.01 -31.96
CA THR A 48 -15.81 -4.78 -32.77
C THR A 48 -15.00 -5.00 -34.05
N ASP A 49 -15.42 -4.40 -35.17
CA ASP A 49 -14.66 -4.43 -36.42
C ASP A 49 -13.25 -3.83 -36.28
N VAL A 50 -12.26 -4.41 -36.97
CA VAL A 50 -10.85 -3.99 -36.86
C VAL A 50 -10.64 -2.54 -37.33
N ALA A 51 -11.34 -2.09 -38.37
CA ALA A 51 -11.20 -0.70 -38.84
C ALA A 51 -11.75 0.28 -37.80
N GLU A 52 -12.84 -0.08 -37.12
CA GLU A 52 -13.39 0.68 -36.00
C GLU A 52 -12.45 0.69 -34.79
N LYS A 53 -11.83 -0.45 -34.45
CA LYS A 53 -10.80 -0.52 -33.40
C LYS A 53 -9.60 0.37 -33.74
N CYS A 54 -9.13 0.37 -34.98
CA CYS A 54 -8.04 1.24 -35.43
C CYS A 54 -8.41 2.72 -35.29
N ALA A 55 -9.62 3.11 -35.71
CA ALA A 55 -10.12 4.48 -35.56
C ALA A 55 -10.21 4.90 -34.08
N ASN A 56 -10.73 4.04 -33.22
CA ASN A 56 -10.84 4.26 -31.78
C ASN A 56 -9.47 4.35 -31.10
N ALA A 57 -8.51 3.52 -31.51
CA ALA A 57 -7.13 3.57 -31.00
C ALA A 57 -6.44 4.89 -31.35
N ILE A 58 -6.57 5.35 -32.60
CA ILE A 58 -6.01 6.62 -33.07
C ILE A 58 -6.65 7.79 -32.30
N ALA A 59 -7.98 7.81 -32.18
CA ALA A 59 -8.70 8.87 -31.46
C ALA A 59 -8.29 8.93 -29.97
N LEU A 60 -8.20 7.77 -29.32
CA LEU A 60 -7.78 7.67 -27.93
C LEU A 60 -6.33 8.11 -27.73
N PHE A 61 -5.43 7.73 -28.65
CA PHE A 61 -4.05 8.19 -28.65
C PHE A 61 -3.97 9.71 -28.77
N GLU A 62 -4.61 10.32 -29.78
CA GLU A 62 -4.58 11.77 -30.01
C GLU A 62 -5.09 12.53 -28.79
N LYS A 63 -6.20 12.07 -28.21
CA LYS A 63 -6.75 12.60 -26.97
C LYS A 63 -5.72 12.56 -25.84
N LYS A 64 -5.19 11.38 -25.50
CA LYS A 64 -4.26 11.23 -24.35
C LYS A 64 -2.88 11.83 -24.60
N PHE A 65 -2.44 11.96 -25.85
CA PHE A 65 -1.16 12.55 -26.24
C PHE A 65 -1.21 14.08 -26.17
N ARG A 66 -2.35 14.71 -26.50
CA ARG A 66 -2.50 16.18 -26.51
C ARG A 66 -3.06 16.79 -25.23
N GLU A 67 -3.92 16.10 -24.48
CA GLU A 67 -4.57 16.64 -23.28
C GLU A 67 -3.61 16.97 -22.14
N ARG A 68 -2.49 16.26 -22.02
CA ARG A 68 -1.54 16.43 -20.91
C ARG A 68 -0.29 17.17 -21.36
N LYS A 69 0.12 18.18 -20.58
CA LYS A 69 1.39 18.87 -20.77
C LYS A 69 2.56 17.87 -20.74
N PRO A 70 3.47 17.87 -21.73
CA PRO A 70 4.64 17.00 -21.73
C PRO A 70 5.53 17.25 -20.51
N LYS A 71 6.17 16.20 -20.00
CA LYS A 71 7.09 16.26 -18.86
C LYS A 71 8.45 15.76 -19.29
N ALA A 72 9.48 16.59 -19.20
CA ALA A 72 10.83 16.22 -19.60
C ALA A 72 11.75 16.20 -18.38
N ILE A 73 12.56 15.17 -18.24
CA ILE A 73 13.64 15.13 -17.24
C ILE A 73 14.72 16.18 -17.58
N ILE A 74 15.62 16.44 -16.64
CA ILE A 74 16.84 17.22 -16.88
C ILE A 74 18.02 16.23 -17.01
N PRO A 75 18.53 15.96 -18.22
CA PRO A 75 19.64 15.05 -18.40
C PRO A 75 20.94 15.70 -17.91
N GLU A 76 21.45 15.26 -16.76
CA GLU A 76 22.65 15.84 -16.14
C GLU A 76 23.80 14.84 -15.95
N PHE A 77 23.58 13.56 -16.19
CA PHE A 77 24.58 12.52 -15.99
C PHE A 77 25.55 12.42 -17.18
N ALA A 78 26.83 12.67 -16.90
CA ALA A 78 27.94 12.35 -17.79
C ALA A 78 28.52 10.97 -17.40
N GLY A 79 28.99 10.20 -18.37
CA GLY A 79 29.42 8.81 -18.13
C GLY A 79 28.27 7.82 -18.32
N PHE A 80 28.28 6.70 -17.60
CA PHE A 80 27.23 5.69 -17.74
C PHE A 80 25.99 6.12 -16.95
N ALA A 81 24.81 5.96 -17.54
CA ALA A 81 23.53 6.23 -16.89
C ALA A 81 22.60 5.03 -17.07
N CYS A 82 21.62 4.85 -16.18
CA CYS A 82 20.61 3.81 -16.31
C CYS A 82 19.18 4.36 -16.24
N GLU A 83 18.18 3.54 -16.56
CA GLU A 83 16.76 3.86 -16.34
C GLU A 83 16.00 2.63 -15.86
N GLY A 84 15.51 2.70 -14.62
CA GLY A 84 14.58 1.71 -14.09
C GLY A 84 14.45 1.75 -12.57
N SER A 85 13.23 1.53 -12.08
CA SER A 85 12.88 1.61 -10.65
C SER A 85 12.31 0.31 -10.07
N THR A 86 12.11 -0.73 -10.89
CA THR A 86 11.59 -2.02 -10.41
C THR A 86 12.69 -2.81 -9.71
N ARG A 87 12.33 -3.66 -8.73
CA ARG A 87 13.29 -4.50 -8.01
C ARG A 87 14.16 -5.36 -8.95
N ASN A 88 13.57 -5.88 -10.03
CA ASN A 88 14.32 -6.65 -11.04
C ASN A 88 15.33 -5.77 -11.79
N ASN A 89 14.98 -4.53 -12.16
CA ASN A 89 15.93 -3.63 -12.80
C ASN A 89 17.07 -3.24 -11.85
N LEU A 90 16.76 -2.92 -10.60
CA LEU A 90 17.75 -2.54 -9.59
C LEU A 90 18.76 -3.67 -9.34
N ARG A 91 18.30 -4.91 -9.24
CA ARG A 91 19.17 -6.10 -9.11
C ARG A 91 20.15 -6.25 -10.28
N GLU A 92 19.68 -6.07 -11.53
CA GLU A 92 20.58 -6.13 -12.69
C GLU A 92 21.57 -4.95 -12.72
N PHE A 93 21.18 -3.77 -12.23
CA PHE A 93 22.10 -2.63 -12.12
C PHE A 93 23.15 -2.83 -11.03
N GLU A 94 22.77 -3.43 -9.89
CA GLU A 94 23.70 -3.85 -8.84
C GLU A 94 24.69 -4.89 -9.37
N PHE A 95 24.19 -5.90 -10.10
CA PHE A 95 25.02 -6.87 -10.82
C PHE A 95 26.01 -6.18 -11.77
N PHE A 96 25.56 -5.25 -12.60
CA PHE A 96 26.44 -4.52 -13.52
C PHE A 96 27.50 -3.71 -12.78
N GLU A 97 27.14 -2.99 -11.71
CA GLU A 97 28.12 -2.25 -10.90
C GLU A 97 29.13 -3.14 -10.19
N ARG A 98 28.72 -4.37 -9.81
CA ARG A 98 29.60 -5.38 -9.21
C ARG A 98 30.59 -5.90 -10.24
N VAL A 99 30.11 -6.35 -11.40
CA VAL A 99 30.97 -6.86 -12.49
C VAL A 99 31.92 -5.77 -12.98
N CYS A 100 31.42 -4.55 -13.20
CA CYS A 100 32.23 -3.43 -13.70
C CYS A 100 32.99 -2.67 -12.60
N ALA A 101 33.04 -3.20 -11.36
CA ALA A 101 33.79 -2.59 -10.28
C ALA A 101 35.29 -2.36 -10.61
N PRO A 102 36.00 -3.28 -11.30
CA PRO A 102 37.40 -3.05 -11.70
C PRO A 102 37.57 -1.90 -12.71
N ALA A 103 36.54 -1.62 -13.52
CA ALA A 103 36.51 -0.48 -14.43
C ALA A 103 36.10 0.83 -13.75
N GLY A 104 35.73 0.80 -12.46
CA GLY A 104 35.32 1.97 -11.68
C GLY A 104 33.96 2.55 -12.11
N ILE A 105 33.12 1.77 -12.79
CA ILE A 105 31.86 2.24 -13.36
C ILE A 105 30.75 2.13 -12.30
N LYS A 106 30.01 3.23 -12.12
CA LYS A 106 28.87 3.33 -11.20
C LYS A 106 27.68 3.97 -11.93
N ILE A 107 26.52 3.33 -11.88
CA ILE A 107 25.32 3.69 -12.65
C ILE A 107 24.09 3.94 -11.78
N LEU A 108 23.98 3.34 -10.59
CA LEU A 108 22.81 3.48 -9.72
C LEU A 108 22.61 4.94 -9.29
N ARG A 109 23.71 5.68 -9.12
CA ARG A 109 23.70 7.12 -8.82
C ARG A 109 23.38 8.01 -10.03
N SER A 110 23.24 7.41 -11.21
CA SER A 110 22.98 8.05 -12.49
C SER A 110 21.75 7.45 -13.16
N ASN A 111 20.71 7.22 -12.35
CA ASN A 111 19.46 6.62 -12.78
C ASN A 111 18.43 7.69 -13.19
N TYR A 112 18.05 7.73 -14.46
CA TYR A 112 17.08 8.70 -14.97
C TYR A 112 15.67 8.54 -14.39
N SER A 113 15.31 7.39 -13.82
CA SER A 113 14.02 7.23 -13.15
C SER A 113 13.93 7.99 -11.81
N GLU A 114 15.08 8.43 -11.27
CA GLU A 114 15.16 9.24 -10.05
C GLU A 114 15.27 10.74 -10.36
N CYS A 115 15.42 11.12 -11.63
CA CYS A 115 15.49 12.52 -12.04
C CYS A 115 14.13 13.22 -11.88
N GLU A 116 14.17 14.46 -11.41
CA GLU A 116 13.00 15.33 -11.44
C GLU A 116 12.57 15.62 -12.89
N SER A 117 11.25 15.60 -13.11
CA SER A 117 10.65 15.96 -14.39
C SER A 117 10.09 17.37 -14.33
N VAL A 118 10.33 18.17 -15.36
CA VAL A 118 9.77 19.52 -15.51
C VAL A 118 8.72 19.55 -16.62
N SER A 119 7.59 20.21 -16.35
CA SER A 119 6.54 20.41 -17.35
C SER A 119 7.01 21.37 -18.45
N VAL A 120 6.79 21.00 -19.71
CA VAL A 120 7.14 21.83 -20.87
C VAL A 120 5.92 22.65 -21.29
N SER A 121 5.98 23.96 -21.09
CA SER A 121 4.85 24.87 -21.37
C SER A 121 4.80 25.37 -22.81
N LYS A 122 5.94 25.47 -23.51
CA LYS A 122 6.03 25.93 -24.89
C LYS A 122 6.97 25.02 -25.68
N LEU A 123 6.48 24.49 -26.79
CA LEU A 123 7.27 23.72 -27.76
C LEU A 123 7.89 24.67 -28.78
N THR A 124 9.10 24.35 -29.24
CA THR A 124 9.67 24.99 -30.44
C THR A 124 8.93 24.51 -31.70
N ASN A 125 9.12 25.18 -32.84
CA ASN A 125 8.54 24.73 -34.12
C ASN A 125 8.97 23.29 -34.45
N GLU A 126 10.27 23.00 -34.32
CA GLU A 126 10.83 21.67 -34.55
C GLU A 126 10.26 20.59 -33.60
N GLN A 127 10.03 20.92 -32.33
CA GLN A 127 9.38 20.01 -31.38
C GLN A 127 7.88 19.81 -31.66
N SER A 128 7.24 20.83 -32.23
CA SER A 128 5.83 20.75 -32.65
C SER A 128 5.70 19.87 -33.89
N GLU A 129 6.58 20.04 -34.88
CA GLU A 129 6.69 19.15 -36.04
C GLU A 129 6.99 17.70 -35.62
N ALA A 130 7.90 17.50 -34.67
CA ALA A 130 8.18 16.17 -34.13
C ALA A 130 6.94 15.52 -33.48
N ARG A 131 6.11 16.31 -32.80
CA ARG A 131 4.84 15.83 -32.24
C ARG A 131 3.88 15.36 -33.33
N GLU A 132 3.74 16.14 -34.41
CA GLU A 132 2.89 15.75 -35.54
C GLU A 132 3.43 14.53 -36.30
N SER A 133 4.76 14.40 -36.43
CA SER A 133 5.38 13.19 -37.00
C SER A 133 5.14 11.94 -36.14
N ILE A 134 5.20 12.07 -34.81
CA ILE A 134 4.86 10.98 -33.89
C ILE A 134 3.41 10.55 -34.09
N SER A 135 2.49 11.51 -34.21
CA SER A 135 1.09 11.22 -34.56
C SER A 135 0.96 10.49 -35.89
N GLY A 136 1.70 10.94 -36.92
CA GLY A 136 1.75 10.28 -38.23
C GLY A 136 2.21 8.81 -38.16
N ASP A 137 3.26 8.53 -37.39
CA ASP A 137 3.76 7.16 -37.17
C ASP A 137 2.71 6.27 -36.49
N VAL A 138 1.95 6.80 -35.54
CA VAL A 138 0.90 6.05 -34.82
C VAL A 138 -0.28 5.77 -35.73
N VAL A 139 -0.68 6.74 -36.55
CA VAL A 139 -1.73 6.54 -37.56
C VAL A 139 -1.30 5.48 -38.58
N ALA A 140 -0.08 5.57 -39.10
CA ALA A 140 0.47 4.56 -40.02
C ALA A 140 0.55 3.18 -39.36
N PHE A 141 0.94 3.12 -38.09
CA PHE A 141 0.99 1.88 -37.32
C PHE A 141 -0.38 1.22 -37.26
N TYR A 142 -1.44 1.90 -36.79
CA TYR A 142 -2.77 1.27 -36.69
C TYR A 142 -3.41 0.97 -38.05
N ASN A 143 -3.23 1.86 -39.04
CA ASN A 143 -3.78 1.61 -40.39
C ASN A 143 -3.18 0.36 -41.06
N GLY A 144 -1.99 -0.07 -40.65
CA GLY A 144 -1.33 -1.27 -41.17
C GLY A 144 -1.65 -2.56 -40.40
N ARG A 145 -2.54 -2.54 -39.40
CA ARG A 145 -2.79 -3.69 -38.53
C ARG A 145 -4.07 -4.44 -38.88
N SER A 146 -3.98 -5.77 -38.75
CA SER A 146 -5.10 -6.70 -38.83
C SER A 146 -5.72 -7.02 -37.47
N GLU A 147 -5.08 -6.62 -36.37
CA GLU A 147 -5.54 -6.88 -35.01
C GLU A 147 -5.13 -5.75 -34.05
N VAL A 148 -6.06 -5.35 -33.19
CA VAL A 148 -5.88 -4.30 -32.17
C VAL A 148 -6.52 -4.74 -30.86
N THR A 149 -5.70 -4.85 -29.81
CA THR A 149 -6.13 -5.22 -28.46
C THR A 149 -6.04 -4.04 -27.50
N ALA A 150 -6.70 -4.14 -26.35
CA ALA A 150 -6.68 -3.06 -25.35
C ALA A 150 -5.27 -2.85 -24.78
N SER A 151 -4.55 -3.94 -24.50
CA SER A 151 -3.17 -3.84 -24.01
C SER A 151 -2.24 -3.20 -25.03
N LEU A 152 -2.37 -3.52 -26.31
CA LEU A 152 -1.56 -2.93 -27.38
C LEU A 152 -1.70 -1.41 -27.39
N VAL A 153 -2.94 -0.93 -27.42
CA VAL A 153 -3.24 0.52 -27.47
C VAL A 153 -2.67 1.22 -26.24
N ARG A 154 -2.84 0.62 -25.07
CA ARG A 154 -2.31 1.15 -23.81
C ARG A 154 -0.78 1.26 -23.80
N GLN A 155 -0.08 0.21 -24.23
CA GLN A 155 1.38 0.17 -24.24
C GLN A 155 1.95 1.14 -25.29
N GLN A 156 1.33 1.21 -26.48
CA GLN A 156 1.70 2.14 -27.54
C GLN A 156 1.56 3.60 -27.08
N ILE A 157 0.43 3.98 -26.47
CA ILE A 157 0.24 5.34 -25.92
C ILE A 157 1.34 5.69 -24.91
N LEU A 158 1.66 4.75 -24.01
CA LEU A 158 2.71 4.96 -23.00
C LEU A 158 4.10 5.13 -23.64
N TYR A 159 4.40 4.34 -24.68
CA TYR A 159 5.64 4.41 -25.43
C TYR A 159 5.79 5.77 -26.10
N SER A 160 4.86 6.17 -26.97
CA SER A 160 4.96 7.39 -27.77
C SER A 160 5.01 8.65 -26.89
N ARG A 161 4.29 8.65 -25.76
CA ARG A 161 4.37 9.71 -24.74
C ARG A 161 5.75 9.79 -24.09
N SER A 162 6.29 8.65 -23.67
CA SER A 162 7.61 8.58 -23.04
C SER A 162 8.70 8.99 -24.03
N PHE A 163 8.59 8.55 -25.29
CA PHE A 163 9.51 8.90 -26.36
C PHE A 163 9.53 10.41 -26.58
N PHE A 164 8.36 11.04 -26.72
CA PHE A 164 8.27 12.49 -26.88
C PHE A 164 8.87 13.24 -25.67
N ASN A 165 8.59 12.78 -24.45
CA ASN A 165 9.15 13.36 -23.22
C ASN A 165 10.69 13.30 -23.19
N PHE A 166 11.30 12.18 -23.60
CA PHE A 166 12.76 12.06 -23.68
C PHE A 166 13.35 12.86 -24.84
N LEU A 167 12.68 12.90 -25.99
CA LEU A 167 13.05 13.76 -27.11
C LEU A 167 13.10 15.23 -26.66
N LEU A 168 12.11 15.70 -25.89
CA LEU A 168 12.12 17.04 -25.30
C LEU A 168 13.26 17.22 -24.31
N ALA A 169 13.57 16.21 -23.50
CA ALA A 169 14.66 16.26 -22.53
C ALA A 169 16.04 16.42 -23.20
N PHE A 170 16.32 15.62 -24.24
CA PHE A 170 17.62 15.57 -24.90
C PHE A 170 17.78 16.54 -26.08
N SER A 171 16.69 17.15 -26.56
CA SER A 171 16.73 18.29 -27.51
C SER A 171 16.95 19.64 -26.84
N ARG A 172 16.90 19.72 -25.51
CA ARG A 172 17.11 20.97 -24.78
C ARG A 172 18.55 21.48 -24.90
N PRO A 173 18.75 22.80 -25.06
CA PRO A 173 20.07 23.40 -24.97
C PRO A 173 20.75 23.05 -23.63
N GLY A 174 21.95 22.48 -23.69
CA GLY A 174 22.73 22.11 -22.51
C GLY A 174 22.41 20.74 -21.91
N ALA A 175 21.56 19.92 -22.53
CA ALA A 175 21.35 18.54 -22.11
C ALA A 175 22.66 17.74 -22.13
N VAL A 176 22.96 17.06 -21.02
CA VAL A 176 24.16 16.21 -20.91
C VAL A 176 23.85 14.84 -21.51
N ARG A 177 24.71 14.40 -22.42
CA ARG A 177 24.64 13.08 -23.02
C ARG A 177 25.50 12.09 -22.22
N PRO A 178 24.96 10.95 -21.79
CA PRO A 178 25.76 9.91 -21.19
C PRO A 178 26.73 9.30 -22.22
N ALA A 179 27.82 8.72 -21.72
CA ALA A 179 28.76 7.92 -22.51
C ALA A 179 28.13 6.58 -22.93
N ALA A 180 27.23 6.04 -22.11
CA ALA A 180 26.42 4.86 -22.43
C ALA A 180 25.14 4.83 -21.58
N LEU A 181 24.08 4.23 -22.11
CA LEU A 181 22.85 3.94 -21.39
C LEU A 181 22.80 2.46 -21.03
N VAL A 182 22.59 2.12 -19.76
CA VAL A 182 22.38 0.75 -19.26
C VAL A 182 20.90 0.53 -18.96
N GLN A 183 20.30 -0.52 -19.51
CA GLN A 183 18.90 -0.86 -19.28
C GLN A 183 18.71 -2.34 -19.03
N ALA A 184 17.81 -2.68 -18.14
CA ALA A 184 17.52 -4.05 -17.75
C ALA A 184 16.16 -4.55 -18.29
N ASN A 185 15.67 -4.01 -19.41
CA ASN A 185 14.44 -4.45 -20.07
C ASN A 185 14.39 -3.92 -21.52
N ASP A 186 14.04 -4.78 -22.47
CA ASP A 186 14.12 -4.56 -23.93
C ASP A 186 12.78 -4.32 -24.64
N HIS A 187 11.66 -4.42 -23.93
CA HIS A 187 10.30 -4.39 -24.50
C HIS A 187 9.31 -3.45 -23.76
N SER A 188 9.66 -2.99 -22.55
CA SER A 188 8.82 -2.08 -21.77
C SER A 188 8.77 -0.68 -22.40
N PRO A 189 7.58 -0.06 -22.54
CA PRO A 189 7.41 1.18 -23.29
C PRO A 189 8.37 2.32 -22.91
N VAL A 190 8.57 2.55 -21.61
CA VAL A 190 9.40 3.66 -21.12
C VAL A 190 10.89 3.40 -21.42
N ARG A 191 11.35 2.16 -21.23
CA ARG A 191 12.75 1.79 -21.52
C ARG A 191 13.02 1.85 -23.02
N VAL A 192 12.13 1.27 -23.83
CA VAL A 192 12.26 1.29 -25.30
C VAL A 192 12.26 2.73 -25.81
N ALA A 193 11.41 3.61 -25.27
CA ALA A 193 11.39 5.02 -25.63
C ALA A 193 12.74 5.72 -25.41
N LEU A 194 13.35 5.55 -24.23
CA LEU A 194 14.68 6.12 -23.97
C LEU A 194 15.77 5.46 -24.82
N SER A 195 15.70 4.15 -25.04
CA SER A 195 16.62 3.39 -25.89
C SER A 195 16.62 3.94 -27.32
N MET A 196 15.46 4.14 -27.93
CA MET A 196 15.35 4.68 -29.29
C MET A 196 15.84 6.12 -29.39
N VAL A 197 15.59 6.94 -28.36
CA VAL A 197 16.18 8.29 -28.26
C VAL A 197 17.71 8.23 -28.22
N MET A 198 18.30 7.35 -27.40
CA MET A 198 19.76 7.18 -27.34
C MET A 198 20.35 6.66 -28.64
N LYS A 199 19.66 5.73 -29.31
CA LYS A 199 20.03 5.22 -30.63
C LYS A 199 20.11 6.37 -31.65
N GLY A 200 19.09 7.23 -31.67
CA GLY A 200 19.09 8.44 -32.50
C GLY A 200 20.24 9.40 -32.21
N LEU A 201 20.65 9.51 -30.95
CA LEU A 201 21.78 10.35 -30.55
C LEU A 201 23.16 9.68 -30.75
N GLY A 202 23.20 8.41 -31.20
CA GLY A 202 24.41 7.63 -31.36
C GLY A 202 25.11 7.32 -30.03
N ILE A 203 24.34 7.20 -28.95
CA ILE A 203 24.83 6.86 -27.61
C ILE A 203 24.75 5.33 -27.46
N PRO A 204 25.86 4.65 -27.12
CA PRO A 204 25.86 3.20 -26.89
C PRO A 204 24.84 2.77 -25.84
N ARG A 205 24.08 1.72 -26.16
CA ARG A 205 23.05 1.14 -25.30
C ARG A 205 23.51 -0.25 -24.88
N ILE A 206 23.44 -0.51 -23.58
CA ILE A 206 23.85 -1.75 -22.94
C ILE A 206 22.60 -2.39 -22.35
N TYR A 207 22.24 -3.56 -22.85
CA TYR A 207 21.11 -4.33 -22.35
C TYR A 207 21.56 -5.36 -21.32
N LEU A 208 20.83 -5.45 -20.21
CA LEU A 208 20.97 -6.49 -19.19
C LEU A 208 19.71 -7.34 -19.18
N GLN A 209 19.85 -8.63 -19.47
CA GLN A 209 18.73 -9.55 -19.40
C GLN A 209 18.28 -9.72 -17.94
N HIS A 210 16.99 -9.52 -17.68
CA HIS A 210 16.38 -9.60 -16.35
C HIS A 210 15.44 -10.81 -16.17
N ALA A 211 15.08 -11.49 -17.26
CA ALA A 211 14.19 -12.66 -17.30
C ALA A 211 14.54 -13.57 -18.48
N GLU A 212 14.12 -14.84 -18.45
CA GLU A 212 14.27 -15.74 -19.59
C GLU A 212 13.49 -15.23 -20.81
N VAL A 213 14.03 -15.50 -21.99
CA VAL A 213 13.54 -14.94 -23.26
C VAL A 213 12.83 -16.00 -24.10
N THR A 214 11.86 -15.56 -24.87
CA THR A 214 11.01 -16.41 -25.70
C THR A 214 10.93 -15.83 -27.11
N GLN A 215 10.43 -16.58 -28.09
CA GLN A 215 10.35 -16.14 -29.50
C GLN A 215 9.47 -14.89 -29.70
N SER A 216 8.65 -14.53 -28.72
CA SER A 216 7.79 -13.34 -28.73
C SER A 216 8.53 -12.04 -28.38
N PHE A 217 9.80 -12.11 -27.92
CA PHE A 217 10.58 -10.94 -27.58
C PHE A 217 11.01 -10.16 -28.84
N PRO A 218 11.31 -8.85 -28.72
CA PRO A 218 11.87 -8.09 -29.82
C PRO A 218 13.31 -8.51 -30.12
N GLU A 219 13.77 -8.22 -31.34
CA GLU A 219 15.15 -8.46 -31.76
C GLU A 219 16.17 -7.79 -30.83
N LEU A 220 17.34 -8.42 -30.67
CA LEU A 220 18.41 -7.89 -29.83
C LEU A 220 19.14 -6.75 -30.57
N ASP A 221 18.68 -5.53 -30.32
CA ASP A 221 19.14 -4.29 -30.98
C ASP A 221 19.81 -3.35 -29.98
N PHE A 222 21.01 -3.73 -29.54
CA PHE A 222 21.82 -2.96 -28.61
C PHE A 222 23.27 -3.03 -29.03
N GLU A 223 24.07 -2.00 -28.72
CA GLU A 223 25.49 -2.03 -29.07
C GLU A 223 26.24 -3.07 -28.22
N TYR A 224 25.75 -3.30 -26.98
CA TYR A 224 26.24 -4.34 -26.09
C TYR A 224 25.08 -5.02 -25.37
N SER A 225 25.11 -6.35 -25.26
CA SER A 225 24.08 -7.12 -24.56
C SER A 225 24.71 -8.11 -23.59
N VAL A 226 24.23 -8.12 -22.34
CA VAL A 226 24.65 -9.04 -21.30
C VAL A 226 23.52 -10.00 -21.00
N LEU A 227 23.65 -11.20 -21.53
CA LEU A 227 22.69 -12.28 -21.38
C LEU A 227 23.09 -13.17 -20.19
N ARG A 228 22.10 -13.89 -19.65
CA ARG A 228 22.31 -14.80 -18.52
C ARG A 228 22.98 -16.09 -18.95
N ASN A 229 22.70 -16.54 -20.17
CA ASN A 229 23.09 -17.86 -20.66
C ASN A 229 23.13 -17.92 -22.20
N ILE A 230 23.74 -19.00 -22.72
CA ILE A 230 23.90 -19.22 -24.17
C ILE A 230 22.54 -19.48 -24.82
N ARG A 231 21.59 -20.06 -24.10
CA ARG A 231 20.24 -20.33 -24.61
C ARG A 231 19.47 -19.05 -24.95
N SER A 232 19.61 -18.03 -24.12
CA SER A 232 19.04 -16.71 -24.39
C SER A 232 19.64 -16.12 -25.66
N ARG A 233 20.95 -16.31 -25.89
CA ARG A 233 21.61 -15.89 -27.12
C ARG A 233 21.03 -16.60 -28.34
N GLU A 234 20.94 -17.92 -28.31
CA GLU A 234 20.36 -18.72 -29.40
C GLU A 234 18.91 -18.32 -29.69
N THR A 235 18.12 -18.06 -28.66
CA THR A 235 16.73 -17.60 -28.82
C THR A 235 16.70 -16.24 -29.52
N TYR A 236 17.54 -15.27 -29.14
CA TYR A 236 17.63 -14.00 -29.84
C TYR A 236 18.13 -14.14 -31.28
N GLU A 237 19.10 -15.02 -31.55
CA GLU A 237 19.58 -15.32 -32.91
C GLU A 237 18.48 -15.95 -33.78
N ALA A 238 17.55 -16.70 -33.18
CA ALA A 238 16.38 -17.24 -33.87
C ALA A 238 15.27 -16.20 -34.11
N ILE A 239 15.11 -15.22 -33.21
CA ILE A 239 14.13 -14.12 -33.32
C ILE A 239 14.47 -13.21 -34.50
N GLY A 240 15.76 -12.96 -34.73
CA GLY A 240 16.26 -12.14 -35.82
C GLY A 240 17.72 -11.74 -35.64
N PRO A 241 18.22 -10.78 -36.44
CA PRO A 241 19.62 -10.35 -36.38
C PRO A 241 20.00 -9.83 -34.99
N VAL A 242 21.04 -10.42 -34.41
CA VAL A 242 21.68 -9.91 -33.19
C VAL A 242 22.66 -8.81 -33.57
N ASN A 243 22.36 -7.58 -33.15
CA ASN A 243 23.23 -6.44 -33.36
C ASN A 243 24.13 -6.24 -32.13
N GLY A 244 25.35 -5.75 -32.38
CA GLY A 244 26.32 -5.44 -31.32
C GLY A 244 27.05 -6.64 -30.74
N GLU A 245 27.81 -6.41 -29.67
CA GLU A 245 28.57 -7.46 -28.98
C GLU A 245 27.73 -8.08 -27.86
N VAL A 246 27.70 -9.42 -27.81
CA VAL A 246 26.98 -10.18 -26.78
C VAL A 246 27.97 -10.80 -25.81
N PHE A 247 27.64 -10.73 -24.53
CA PHE A 247 28.35 -11.37 -23.43
C PHE A 247 27.40 -12.28 -22.67
N VAL A 248 27.82 -13.49 -22.35
CA VAL A 248 27.11 -14.39 -21.46
C VAL A 248 27.80 -14.38 -20.12
N ILE A 249 27.14 -13.81 -19.10
CA ILE A 249 27.74 -13.64 -17.77
C ILE A 249 26.81 -14.23 -16.72
N ALA A 250 27.34 -15.14 -15.90
CA ALA A 250 26.62 -15.75 -14.80
C ALA A 250 26.11 -14.70 -13.81
N ARG A 251 24.92 -14.93 -13.24
CA ARG A 251 24.35 -14.06 -12.19
C ARG A 251 24.68 -14.53 -10.78
N GLU A 252 24.91 -15.84 -10.64
CA GLU A 252 25.34 -16.47 -9.40
C GLU A 252 26.79 -16.11 -9.08
N GLU A 253 27.07 -15.84 -7.80
CA GLU A 253 28.42 -15.58 -7.29
C GLU A 253 29.13 -16.85 -6.84
N GLU A 254 28.36 -17.87 -6.50
CA GLU A 254 28.85 -19.16 -6.02
C GLU A 254 29.22 -20.07 -7.19
N GLU A 255 30.10 -21.03 -6.92
CA GLU A 255 30.40 -22.07 -7.89
C GLU A 255 29.23 -23.06 -7.95
N PHE A 256 28.97 -23.59 -9.15
CA PHE A 256 27.98 -24.65 -9.34
C PHE A 256 28.25 -25.82 -8.39
N ALA A 257 27.28 -26.10 -7.50
CA ALA A 257 27.38 -27.11 -6.45
C ALA A 257 27.21 -28.56 -6.98
N ARG A 258 28.05 -28.93 -7.94
CA ARG A 258 28.01 -30.21 -8.67
C ARG A 258 27.99 -31.43 -7.76
N GLU A 259 28.81 -31.43 -6.70
CA GLU A 259 28.96 -32.58 -5.80
C GLU A 259 27.68 -32.83 -5.00
N ARG A 260 26.98 -31.76 -4.62
CA ARG A 260 25.69 -31.83 -3.92
C ARG A 260 24.58 -32.31 -4.87
N LEU A 261 24.59 -31.89 -6.14
CA LEU A 261 23.60 -32.33 -7.12
C LEU A 261 23.69 -33.85 -7.38
N PHE A 262 24.91 -34.35 -7.54
CA PHE A 262 25.17 -35.75 -7.89
C PHE A 262 25.13 -36.71 -6.70
N LYS A 263 25.00 -36.18 -5.48
CA LYS A 263 24.84 -37.00 -4.27
C LYS A 263 23.54 -37.80 -4.33
N GLU A 264 23.66 -39.10 -4.08
CA GLU A 264 22.51 -39.98 -3.90
C GLU A 264 21.76 -39.64 -2.60
N ARG A 265 20.42 -39.68 -2.68
CA ARG A 265 19.53 -39.35 -1.57
C ARG A 265 18.73 -40.58 -1.17
N GLU A 266 18.92 -41.01 0.07
CA GLU A 266 18.19 -42.10 0.72
C GLU A 266 16.76 -41.68 1.08
N ASP A 267 16.04 -42.53 1.81
CA ASP A 267 14.70 -42.23 2.29
C ASP A 267 14.72 -41.14 3.39
N GLY A 268 13.55 -40.51 3.62
CA GLY A 268 13.40 -39.43 4.61
C GLY A 268 13.73 -38.03 4.06
N VAL A 269 13.55 -37.82 2.76
CA VAL A 269 13.88 -36.56 2.07
C VAL A 269 12.78 -35.52 2.29
N THR A 270 13.17 -34.25 2.45
CA THR A 270 12.23 -33.13 2.32
C THR A 270 11.96 -32.89 0.82
N VAL A 271 10.69 -32.81 0.43
CA VAL A 271 10.28 -32.41 -0.92
C VAL A 271 9.76 -30.97 -0.87
N VAL A 272 10.28 -30.11 -1.73
CA VAL A 272 9.86 -28.71 -1.84
C VAL A 272 9.21 -28.45 -3.19
N ILE A 273 7.98 -27.92 -3.19
CA ILE A 273 7.24 -27.59 -4.40
C ILE A 273 7.41 -26.10 -4.71
N TYR A 274 7.78 -25.79 -5.96
CA TYR A 274 8.04 -24.44 -6.45
C TYR A 274 7.03 -24.04 -7.55
N PRO A 275 5.86 -23.50 -7.15
CA PRO A 275 4.88 -22.97 -8.09
C PRO A 275 5.35 -21.71 -8.82
N THR A 276 4.80 -21.50 -10.02
CA THR A 276 4.94 -20.25 -10.78
C THR A 276 3.96 -19.18 -10.26
N SER A 277 3.93 -18.00 -10.89
CA SER A 277 3.04 -16.91 -10.49
C SER A 277 1.56 -17.19 -10.70
N ARG A 278 1.21 -18.19 -11.54
CA ARG A 278 -0.14 -18.72 -11.71
C ARG A 278 -0.10 -20.20 -11.38
N VAL A 279 -1.02 -20.66 -10.54
CA VAL A 279 -1.02 -22.03 -10.04
C VAL A 279 -2.41 -22.62 -10.11
N LEU A 280 -2.52 -23.86 -10.58
CA LEU A 280 -3.75 -24.62 -10.56
C LEU A 280 -3.86 -25.32 -9.19
N VAL A 281 -4.58 -24.67 -8.27
CA VAL A 281 -4.59 -25.00 -6.83
C VAL A 281 -5.04 -26.44 -6.56
N GLU A 282 -6.10 -26.91 -7.21
CA GLU A 282 -6.62 -28.28 -7.02
C GLU A 282 -5.60 -29.35 -7.43
N GLN A 283 -4.86 -29.11 -8.51
CA GLN A 283 -3.82 -30.00 -9.03
C GLN A 283 -2.58 -29.97 -8.12
N LEU A 284 -2.23 -28.80 -7.56
CA LEU A 284 -1.21 -28.69 -6.53
C LEU A 284 -1.59 -29.49 -5.27
N LEU A 285 -2.84 -29.41 -4.82
CA LEU A 285 -3.34 -30.23 -3.71
C LEU A 285 -3.33 -31.73 -4.04
N GLY A 286 -3.55 -32.09 -5.30
CA GLY A 286 -3.34 -33.45 -5.80
C GLY A 286 -1.89 -33.93 -5.58
N ILE A 287 -0.91 -33.10 -5.94
CA ILE A 287 0.52 -33.40 -5.75
C ILE A 287 0.85 -33.60 -4.27
N ILE A 288 0.38 -32.71 -3.39
CA ILE A 288 0.61 -32.82 -1.95
C ILE A 288 0.00 -34.11 -1.39
N ARG A 289 -1.21 -34.49 -1.85
CA ARG A 289 -1.86 -35.74 -1.44
C ARG A 289 -1.08 -36.99 -1.84
N GLU A 290 -0.49 -37.03 -3.03
CA GLU A 290 0.31 -38.18 -3.47
C GLU A 290 1.66 -38.24 -2.72
N LEU A 291 2.31 -37.10 -2.51
CA LEU A 291 3.55 -37.04 -1.71
C LEU A 291 3.33 -37.52 -0.28
N LYS A 292 2.17 -37.22 0.32
CA LYS A 292 1.83 -37.69 1.67
C LYS A 292 1.72 -39.21 1.78
N LYS A 293 1.42 -39.91 0.68
CA LYS A 293 1.36 -41.38 0.63
C LYS A 293 2.76 -42.01 0.51
N ASN A 294 3.77 -41.22 0.21
CA ASN A 294 5.11 -41.70 -0.07
C ASN A 294 5.92 -41.92 1.22
N PRO A 295 6.25 -43.17 1.58
CA PRO A 295 6.95 -43.46 2.83
C PRO A 295 8.39 -42.94 2.85
N ALA A 296 8.97 -42.63 1.68
CA ALA A 296 10.31 -42.07 1.57
C ALA A 296 10.37 -40.55 1.77
N VAL A 297 9.23 -39.85 1.83
CA VAL A 297 9.15 -38.40 2.02
C VAL A 297 8.93 -38.07 3.50
N ARG A 298 9.85 -37.29 4.09
CA ARG A 298 9.75 -36.86 5.49
C ARG A 298 8.84 -35.65 5.65
N ASN A 299 9.10 -34.61 4.86
CA ASN A 299 8.40 -33.33 4.92
C ASN A 299 8.04 -32.88 3.49
N THR A 300 6.90 -32.22 3.35
CA THR A 300 6.53 -31.50 2.12
C THR A 300 6.46 -30.01 2.42
N ILE A 301 7.15 -29.20 1.64
CA ILE A 301 7.16 -27.73 1.75
C ILE A 301 6.67 -27.14 0.42
N VAL A 302 5.89 -26.06 0.45
CA VAL A 302 5.53 -25.29 -0.74
C VAL A 302 6.16 -23.91 -0.62
N LYS A 303 7.08 -23.59 -1.53
CA LYS A 303 7.76 -22.30 -1.58
C LYS A 303 6.88 -21.30 -2.32
N GLN A 304 6.38 -20.29 -1.62
CA GLN A 304 5.48 -19.31 -2.19
C GLN A 304 6.17 -18.44 -3.25
N HIS A 305 5.51 -18.28 -4.40
CA HIS A 305 5.89 -17.23 -5.34
C HIS A 305 5.34 -15.88 -4.82
N PRO A 306 6.13 -14.78 -4.80
CA PRO A 306 5.67 -13.49 -4.25
C PRO A 306 4.37 -12.96 -4.86
N ALA A 307 4.12 -13.29 -6.13
CA ALA A 307 2.87 -12.93 -6.84
C ALA A 307 1.73 -13.94 -6.67
N ALA A 308 2.01 -15.20 -6.28
CA ALA A 308 1.00 -16.25 -6.07
C ALA A 308 0.71 -16.53 -4.59
N ALA A 309 1.46 -15.92 -3.66
CA ALA A 309 1.35 -16.14 -2.22
C ALA A 309 -0.11 -16.01 -1.75
N LYS A 310 -0.82 -14.96 -2.20
CA LYS A 310 -2.23 -14.71 -1.85
C LYS A 310 -3.22 -15.78 -2.32
N ALA A 311 -2.92 -16.49 -3.42
CA ALA A 311 -3.79 -17.55 -3.94
C ALA A 311 -3.55 -18.90 -3.24
N LEU A 312 -2.35 -19.07 -2.67
CA LEU A 312 -1.91 -20.26 -1.94
C LEU A 312 -2.18 -20.17 -0.43
N ASP A 313 -2.26 -18.94 0.11
CA ASP A 313 -2.63 -18.67 1.51
C ASP A 313 -4.06 -19.17 1.79
N GLY A 314 -4.21 -20.06 2.78
CA GLY A 314 -5.47 -20.71 3.17
C GLY A 314 -5.85 -21.97 2.38
N SER A 315 -5.34 -22.17 1.16
CA SER A 315 -5.65 -23.37 0.35
C SER A 315 -4.80 -24.60 0.74
N ILE A 316 -3.60 -24.37 1.29
CA ILE A 316 -2.64 -25.41 1.68
C ILE A 316 -2.80 -25.84 3.16
N GLU A 317 -3.55 -25.07 3.95
CA GLU A 317 -3.84 -25.40 5.36
C GLU A 317 -4.59 -26.74 5.46
N GLY A 318 -4.13 -27.63 6.34
CA GLY A 318 -4.68 -28.99 6.50
C GLY A 318 -4.20 -30.03 5.48
N SER A 319 -3.47 -29.63 4.43
CA SER A 319 -2.94 -30.56 3.41
C SER A 319 -1.78 -31.44 3.93
N GLY A 320 -1.11 -31.01 5.01
CA GLY A 320 0.09 -31.65 5.55
C GLY A 320 1.41 -31.13 4.97
N ALA A 321 1.38 -30.13 4.09
CA ALA A 321 2.55 -29.40 3.63
C ALA A 321 2.75 -28.09 4.41
N THR A 322 4.00 -27.65 4.59
CA THR A 322 4.34 -26.35 5.20
C THR A 322 4.60 -25.28 4.15
N LEU A 323 4.45 -24.00 4.49
CA LEU A 323 4.71 -22.87 3.59
C LEU A 323 6.08 -22.24 3.89
N ALA A 324 6.85 -21.96 2.83
CA ALA A 324 8.12 -21.23 2.94
C ALA A 324 8.12 -20.01 2.00
N ARG A 325 8.77 -18.92 2.41
CA ARG A 325 8.91 -17.71 1.59
C ARG A 325 10.19 -17.69 0.75
N ASP A 326 11.26 -18.24 1.31
CA ASP A 326 12.58 -18.33 0.69
C ASP A 326 12.89 -19.78 0.30
N ILE A 327 13.94 -19.98 -0.50
CA ILE A 327 14.44 -21.32 -0.83
C ILE A 327 15.02 -21.92 0.47
N PRO A 328 14.55 -23.08 0.95
CA PRO A 328 15.10 -23.68 2.16
C PRO A 328 16.58 -24.04 2.01
N ASP A 329 17.38 -23.75 3.03
CA ASP A 329 18.81 -24.10 3.06
C ASP A 329 19.05 -25.61 3.24
N GLU A 330 18.09 -26.32 3.84
CA GLU A 330 18.16 -27.77 4.04
C GLU A 330 18.22 -28.55 2.71
N ASP A 331 18.87 -29.71 2.72
CA ASP A 331 18.91 -30.56 1.53
C ASP A 331 17.54 -31.15 1.23
N HIS A 332 17.10 -31.01 -0.02
CA HIS A 332 15.76 -31.37 -0.44
C HIS A 332 15.73 -31.77 -1.92
N VAL A 333 14.59 -32.33 -2.34
CA VAL A 333 14.25 -32.57 -3.74
C VAL A 333 13.20 -31.54 -4.16
N ALA A 334 13.36 -30.93 -5.34
CA ALA A 334 12.44 -29.92 -5.83
C ALA A 334 11.42 -30.51 -6.82
N ILE A 335 10.14 -30.19 -6.62
CA ILE A 335 9.09 -30.35 -7.63
C ILE A 335 8.76 -28.98 -8.22
N VAL A 336 8.91 -28.84 -9.53
CA VAL A 336 8.75 -27.57 -10.23
C VAL A 336 7.71 -27.70 -11.35
N GLY A 337 6.89 -26.67 -11.56
CA GLY A 337 6.03 -26.56 -12.75
C GLY A 337 6.85 -26.12 -13.98
N ASN A 338 6.40 -25.07 -14.66
CA ASN A 338 7.14 -24.42 -15.75
C ASN A 338 8.06 -23.28 -15.26
N SER A 339 8.51 -23.29 -14.00
CA SER A 339 9.34 -22.21 -13.46
C SER A 339 10.79 -22.32 -13.89
N SER A 340 11.41 -21.20 -14.29
CA SER A 340 12.84 -21.12 -14.60
C SER A 340 13.73 -21.25 -13.36
N ILE A 341 13.16 -21.21 -12.14
CA ILE A 341 13.88 -21.47 -10.88
C ILE A 341 14.54 -22.86 -10.86
N ALA A 342 14.12 -23.77 -11.73
CA ALA A 342 14.77 -25.06 -11.94
C ALA A 342 16.29 -24.92 -12.15
N ILE A 343 16.74 -23.92 -12.92
CA ILE A 343 18.16 -23.71 -13.18
C ILE A 343 18.89 -23.22 -11.91
N GLU A 344 18.30 -22.29 -11.16
CA GLU A 344 18.88 -21.82 -9.88
C GLU A 344 18.97 -22.94 -8.83
N LEU A 345 17.98 -23.83 -8.80
CA LEU A 345 17.98 -25.00 -7.90
C LEU A 345 19.06 -26.00 -8.28
N LEU A 346 19.22 -26.29 -9.59
CA LEU A 346 20.32 -27.12 -10.07
C LEU A 346 21.67 -26.50 -9.71
N HIS A 347 21.84 -25.18 -9.87
CA HIS A 347 23.06 -24.46 -9.49
C HIS A 347 23.44 -24.70 -8.03
N ARG A 348 22.45 -24.63 -7.12
CA ARG A 348 22.60 -24.86 -5.67
C ARG A 348 22.74 -26.33 -5.29
N GLY A 349 22.75 -27.24 -6.26
CA GLY A 349 22.88 -28.68 -6.03
C GLY A 349 21.59 -29.38 -5.60
N VAL A 350 20.44 -28.76 -5.86
CA VAL A 350 19.11 -29.32 -5.57
C VAL A 350 18.60 -30.06 -6.81
N PRO A 351 18.31 -31.37 -6.73
CA PRO A 351 17.76 -32.13 -7.85
C PRO A 351 16.32 -31.72 -8.16
N VAL A 352 16.01 -31.51 -9.44
CA VAL A 352 14.74 -30.95 -9.89
C VAL A 352 13.93 -31.95 -10.71
N TYR A 353 12.67 -32.11 -10.31
CA TYR A 353 11.68 -32.95 -10.99
C TYR A 353 10.50 -32.08 -11.41
N GLN A 354 10.08 -32.19 -12.66
CA GLN A 354 9.01 -31.36 -13.19
C GLN A 354 7.69 -32.11 -13.25
N ASN A 355 6.66 -31.50 -12.66
CA ASN A 355 5.29 -31.93 -12.77
C ASN A 355 4.48 -30.75 -13.33
N PHE A 356 4.00 -30.87 -14.57
CA PHE A 356 3.34 -29.77 -15.25
C PHE A 356 1.85 -29.65 -14.89
N ASN A 357 1.27 -30.58 -14.14
CA ASN A 357 -0.18 -30.64 -13.92
C ASN A 357 -0.71 -29.47 -13.10
N PHE A 358 0.14 -28.84 -12.27
CA PHE A 358 -0.26 -27.72 -11.40
C PHE A 358 0.08 -26.35 -11.98
N ASP A 359 0.58 -26.31 -13.22
CA ASP A 359 0.98 -25.08 -13.91
C ASP A 359 0.08 -24.89 -15.14
N PRO A 360 -0.56 -23.71 -15.32
CA PRO A 360 -1.44 -23.47 -16.46
C PRO A 360 -0.71 -23.25 -17.79
N VAL A 361 0.63 -23.16 -17.77
CA VAL A 361 1.45 -23.02 -18.98
C VAL A 361 1.68 -24.38 -19.64
N ASN A 362 1.78 -24.40 -20.98
CA ASN A 362 2.12 -25.62 -21.74
C ASN A 362 3.31 -26.36 -21.13
N ALA A 363 3.20 -27.69 -21.08
CA ALA A 363 4.20 -28.55 -20.48
C ALA A 363 5.58 -28.37 -21.12
N ASP A 364 6.62 -28.40 -20.28
CA ASP A 364 8.02 -28.22 -20.65
C ASP A 364 8.28 -26.95 -21.47
N TYR A 365 7.70 -25.83 -21.01
CA TYR A 365 7.76 -24.54 -21.70
C TYR A 365 9.18 -24.09 -22.09
N TYR A 366 10.15 -24.29 -21.20
CA TYR A 366 11.57 -23.99 -21.44
C TYR A 366 12.34 -25.17 -22.06
N GLY A 367 11.71 -26.34 -22.15
CA GLY A 367 12.27 -27.53 -22.77
C GLY A 367 13.40 -28.16 -21.96
N PHE A 368 13.36 -28.08 -20.64
CA PHE A 368 14.37 -28.63 -19.72
C PHE A 368 14.30 -30.16 -19.69
N VAL A 369 13.10 -30.74 -19.67
CA VAL A 369 12.90 -32.20 -19.68
C VAL A 369 13.32 -32.77 -21.03
N ALA A 370 12.83 -32.18 -22.13
CA ALA A 370 13.14 -32.64 -23.49
C ALA A 370 14.65 -32.62 -23.81
N ARG A 371 15.42 -31.78 -23.10
CA ARG A 371 16.89 -31.68 -23.22
C ARG A 371 17.65 -32.52 -22.19
N GLY A 372 16.95 -33.23 -21.30
CA GLY A 372 17.54 -34.07 -20.27
C GLY A 372 18.17 -33.33 -19.09
N LEU A 373 17.82 -32.06 -18.87
CA LEU A 373 18.35 -31.25 -17.76
C LEU A 373 17.62 -31.51 -16.45
N THR A 374 16.34 -31.82 -16.54
CA THR A 374 15.47 -32.20 -15.43
C THR A 374 14.75 -33.49 -15.79
N TYR A 375 14.12 -34.11 -14.79
CA TYR A 375 13.28 -35.29 -15.01
C TYR A 375 11.81 -34.90 -14.90
N GLN A 376 10.97 -35.40 -15.80
CA GLN A 376 9.53 -35.31 -15.60
C GLN A 376 9.08 -36.37 -14.60
N VAL A 377 8.12 -36.02 -13.76
CA VAL A 377 7.46 -36.94 -12.83
C VAL A 377 5.95 -36.82 -12.95
N ALA A 378 5.27 -37.94 -13.22
CA ALA A 378 3.83 -38.00 -13.27
C ALA A 378 3.24 -37.99 -11.85
N LEU A 379 1.99 -37.54 -11.73
CA LEU A 379 1.30 -37.46 -10.45
C LEU A 379 1.27 -38.82 -9.72
N SER A 380 1.05 -39.92 -10.44
CA SER A 380 0.98 -41.27 -9.86
C SER A 380 2.30 -41.76 -9.29
N GLU A 381 3.44 -41.28 -9.82
CA GLU A 381 4.78 -41.72 -9.41
C GLU A 381 5.19 -41.10 -8.06
N LEU A 382 4.59 -39.97 -7.68
CA LEU A 382 4.90 -39.23 -6.45
C LEU A 382 4.58 -39.99 -5.16
N SER A 383 3.74 -41.03 -5.24
CA SER A 383 3.40 -41.92 -4.12
C SER A 383 4.51 -42.92 -3.76
N SER A 384 5.60 -42.97 -4.52
CA SER A 384 6.77 -43.82 -4.31
C SER A 384 8.07 -43.05 -4.55
N LYS A 385 9.25 -43.60 -4.21
CA LYS A 385 10.54 -42.92 -4.42
C LYS A 385 10.72 -42.59 -5.91
N PHE A 386 10.55 -41.32 -6.26
CA PHE A 386 10.59 -40.82 -7.64
C PHE A 386 11.92 -40.14 -8.01
N TRP A 387 12.75 -39.84 -7.01
CA TRP A 387 14.05 -39.21 -7.23
C TRP A 387 15.17 -40.22 -7.45
N ARG A 388 16.11 -39.84 -8.31
CA ARG A 388 17.37 -40.53 -8.59
C ARG A 388 18.54 -39.55 -8.56
N ALA A 389 19.74 -40.05 -8.33
CA ALA A 389 20.94 -39.23 -8.47
C ALA A 389 21.07 -38.74 -9.91
N TYR A 390 21.50 -37.48 -10.06
CA TYR A 390 21.91 -36.98 -11.36
C TYR A 390 23.23 -37.65 -11.75
N VAL A 391 23.31 -38.16 -12.99
CA VAL A 391 24.51 -38.87 -13.46
C VAL A 391 25.53 -37.84 -13.93
N PRO A 392 26.76 -37.82 -13.36
CA PRO A 392 27.81 -36.90 -13.76
C PRO A 392 28.42 -37.34 -15.09
N ASN A 393 27.75 -37.05 -16.21
CA ASN A 393 28.32 -37.24 -17.54
C ASN A 393 28.54 -35.90 -18.23
N ASP A 394 29.56 -35.85 -19.09
CA ASP A 394 29.99 -34.63 -19.79
C ASP A 394 28.88 -34.06 -20.68
N GLN A 395 27.99 -34.92 -21.19
CA GLN A 395 26.85 -34.50 -22.02
C GLN A 395 25.84 -33.66 -21.23
N TRP A 396 25.52 -34.05 -19.99
CA TRP A 396 24.62 -33.30 -19.12
C TRP A 396 25.26 -31.99 -18.70
N ILE A 397 26.54 -32.00 -18.29
CA ILE A 397 27.29 -30.78 -17.93
C ILE A 397 27.32 -29.80 -19.11
N ALA A 398 27.63 -30.27 -20.32
CA ALA A 398 27.64 -29.42 -21.52
C ALA A 398 26.25 -28.86 -21.84
N ALA A 399 25.18 -29.63 -21.60
CA ALA A 399 23.81 -29.16 -21.79
C ALA A 399 23.42 -28.11 -20.73
N TYR A 400 23.80 -28.32 -19.47
CA TYR A 400 23.53 -27.43 -18.34
C TYR A 400 24.33 -26.12 -18.45
N ALA A 401 25.59 -26.19 -18.90
CA ALA A 401 26.45 -25.04 -19.16
C ALA A 401 25.87 -24.02 -20.15
N ARG A 402 24.94 -24.46 -21.02
CA ARG A 402 24.22 -23.54 -21.93
C ARG A 402 23.15 -22.71 -21.22
N TRP A 403 22.70 -23.12 -20.03
CA TRP A 403 21.71 -22.45 -19.19
C TRP A 403 22.34 -21.76 -17.97
N ASP A 404 23.43 -22.30 -17.46
CA ASP A 404 24.22 -21.74 -16.36
C ASP A 404 25.72 -21.74 -16.74
N PRO A 405 26.28 -20.58 -17.11
CA PRO A 405 27.68 -20.49 -17.54
C PRO A 405 28.69 -20.97 -16.50
N THR A 406 28.34 -20.98 -15.20
CA THR A 406 29.25 -21.41 -14.13
C THR A 406 29.65 -22.88 -14.23
N ALA A 407 28.91 -23.69 -14.99
CA ALA A 407 29.25 -25.08 -15.26
C ALA A 407 30.28 -25.27 -16.39
N ALA A 408 30.61 -24.21 -17.14
CA ALA A 408 31.67 -24.25 -18.16
C ALA A 408 33.02 -23.79 -17.58
N GLU A 409 34.11 -24.41 -18.04
CA GLU A 409 35.46 -23.91 -17.77
C GLU A 409 35.66 -22.54 -18.46
N GLY A 410 36.35 -21.61 -17.79
CA GLY A 410 36.68 -20.30 -18.36
C GLY A 410 35.51 -19.32 -18.46
N TYR A 411 34.38 -19.55 -17.79
CA TYR A 411 33.23 -18.62 -17.83
C TYR A 411 33.56 -17.19 -17.35
N LEU A 412 34.62 -17.03 -16.57
CA LEU A 412 35.15 -15.73 -16.12
C LEU A 412 35.88 -14.96 -17.23
N ASP A 413 36.32 -15.61 -18.31
CA ASP A 413 37.04 -14.95 -19.41
C ASP A 413 36.12 -13.98 -20.15
N GLU A 414 34.85 -14.36 -20.34
CA GLU A 414 33.85 -13.49 -20.97
C GLU A 414 33.49 -12.30 -20.07
N GLN A 415 33.46 -12.50 -18.75
CA GLN A 415 33.32 -11.41 -17.78
C GLN A 415 34.51 -10.45 -17.84
N ALA A 416 35.74 -10.96 -17.92
CA ALA A 416 36.94 -10.12 -18.08
C ALA A 416 36.90 -9.31 -19.38
N ARG A 417 36.55 -9.94 -20.51
CA ARG A 417 36.36 -9.26 -21.81
C ARG A 417 35.32 -8.15 -21.72
N PHE A 418 34.20 -8.42 -21.05
CA PHE A 418 33.15 -7.43 -20.83
C PHE A 418 33.66 -6.22 -20.03
N VAL A 419 34.36 -6.46 -18.92
CA VAL A 419 34.93 -5.40 -18.08
C VAL A 419 35.90 -4.54 -18.88
N ASP A 420 36.76 -5.15 -19.70
CA ASP A 420 37.69 -4.42 -20.58
C ASP A 420 36.96 -3.58 -21.64
N THR A 421 35.89 -4.10 -22.23
CA THR A 421 35.05 -3.35 -23.17
C THR A 421 34.37 -2.18 -22.49
N MET A 422 33.77 -2.37 -21.31
CA MET A 422 33.15 -1.29 -20.55
C MET A 422 34.18 -0.24 -20.11
N ALA A 423 35.39 -0.65 -19.72
CA ALA A 423 36.50 0.24 -19.39
C ALA A 423 36.95 1.08 -20.60
N ARG A 424 36.93 0.52 -21.81
CA ARG A 424 37.23 1.27 -23.05
C ARG A 424 36.16 2.32 -23.33
N ILE A 425 34.87 1.98 -23.18
CA ILE A 425 33.76 2.94 -23.35
C ILE A 425 33.88 4.07 -22.32
N ALA A 426 34.21 3.74 -21.06
CA ALA A 426 34.40 4.74 -20.00
C ALA A 426 35.55 5.72 -20.27
N LYS A 427 36.55 5.32 -21.07
CA LYS A 427 37.68 6.16 -21.49
C LYS A 427 37.33 7.10 -22.67
N VAL A 428 36.24 6.86 -23.39
CA VAL A 428 35.82 7.76 -24.48
C VAL A 428 35.30 9.07 -23.88
N PRO A 429 35.94 10.22 -24.17
CA PRO A 429 35.46 11.51 -23.67
C PRO A 429 34.04 11.75 -24.17
N ALA A 430 33.11 12.07 -23.27
CA ALA A 430 31.75 12.43 -23.66
C ALA A 430 31.79 13.55 -24.71
N LYS A 431 31.20 13.31 -25.89
CA LYS A 431 31.07 14.32 -26.96
C LYS A 431 30.14 15.43 -26.46
N THR A 432 30.72 16.42 -25.79
CA THR A 432 30.04 17.69 -25.53
C THR A 432 29.93 18.42 -26.87
N SER A 433 28.71 18.76 -27.30
CA SER A 433 28.55 19.61 -28.46
C SER A 433 29.26 20.94 -28.17
N ARG A 434 30.16 21.35 -29.06
CA ARG A 434 30.66 22.73 -29.11
C ARG A 434 29.49 23.62 -29.56
N ALA A 435 28.61 23.97 -28.62
CA ALA A 435 27.71 25.10 -28.75
C ALA A 435 28.21 26.17 -27.77
N THR A 436 28.34 27.38 -28.30
CA THR A 436 28.64 28.62 -27.58
C THR A 436 28.04 28.61 -26.19
N ALA A 437 28.86 28.95 -25.20
CA ALA A 437 28.46 29.08 -23.81
C ALA A 437 27.44 30.23 -23.67
N ALA A 438 26.19 30.00 -24.05
CA ALA A 438 25.06 30.63 -23.40
C ALA A 438 25.11 30.13 -21.96
N ARG A 439 25.75 30.92 -21.10
CA ARG A 439 25.94 30.64 -19.68
C ARG A 439 24.57 30.26 -19.08
N PRO A 440 24.38 29.02 -18.63
CA PRO A 440 23.30 28.74 -17.69
C PRO A 440 23.61 29.55 -16.42
N ALA A 441 22.57 30.08 -15.78
CA ALA A 441 22.71 30.88 -14.57
C ALA A 441 23.71 30.22 -13.58
N ILE A 442 24.72 30.99 -13.20
CA ILE A 442 25.90 30.63 -12.40
C ILE A 442 25.55 29.87 -11.09
N LYS A 443 24.31 29.97 -10.62
CA LYS A 443 23.80 29.32 -9.39
C LYS A 443 23.80 27.78 -9.44
N GLY A 444 23.59 27.14 -10.59
CA GLY A 444 23.48 25.67 -10.68
C GLY A 444 24.83 24.93 -10.65
N ARG A 445 25.84 25.47 -11.32
CA ARG A 445 27.17 24.86 -11.45
C ARG A 445 28.03 24.97 -10.19
N LEU A 446 27.84 26.04 -9.42
CA LEU A 446 28.54 26.23 -8.15
C LEU A 446 28.04 25.24 -7.09
N LYS A 447 26.71 25.03 -7.00
CA LYS A 447 26.03 24.12 -6.07
C LYS A 447 26.45 22.64 -6.23
N ALA A 448 26.71 22.20 -7.47
CA ALA A 448 27.13 20.82 -7.77
C ALA A 448 28.62 20.56 -7.49
N ARG A 449 29.50 21.55 -7.72
CA ARG A 449 30.95 21.40 -7.48
C ARG A 449 31.32 21.45 -5.99
N THR A 450 30.65 22.28 -5.19
CA THR A 450 30.84 22.29 -3.72
C THR A 450 30.32 21.01 -3.06
N LYS A 451 29.19 20.44 -3.53
CA LYS A 451 28.71 19.10 -3.12
C LYS A 451 29.76 18.01 -3.30
N ALA A 452 30.44 17.98 -4.46
CA ALA A 452 31.39 16.92 -4.80
C ALA A 452 32.72 17.01 -4.04
N MET A 453 33.18 18.22 -3.71
CA MET A 453 34.44 18.45 -2.99
C MET A 453 34.31 18.10 -1.49
N VAL A 454 33.20 18.48 -0.85
CA VAL A 454 32.93 18.16 0.56
C VAL A 454 32.78 16.64 0.78
N LYS A 455 32.13 15.94 -0.16
CA LYS A 455 32.00 14.48 -0.13
C LYS A 455 33.35 13.74 -0.17
N ARG A 456 34.36 14.28 -0.88
CA ARG A 456 35.70 13.67 -0.97
C ARG A 456 36.56 13.92 0.26
N ALA A 457 36.43 15.10 0.88
CA ALA A 457 37.13 15.42 2.12
C ALA A 457 36.69 14.50 3.29
N ILE A 458 35.39 14.19 3.37
CA ILE A 458 34.80 13.33 4.40
C ILE A 458 35.23 11.86 4.25
N ILE A 459 35.34 11.37 3.01
CA ILE A 459 35.82 10.00 2.73
C ILE A 459 37.31 9.84 3.08
N GLY A 460 38.11 10.90 2.90
CA GLY A 460 39.53 10.92 3.26
C GLY A 460 39.77 10.84 4.78
N THR A 461 38.93 11.48 5.59
CA THR A 461 39.03 11.43 7.06
C THR A 461 38.55 10.11 7.66
N ILE A 462 37.58 9.43 7.03
CA ILE A 462 37.09 8.10 7.45
C ILE A 462 38.17 7.03 7.29
N ASN A 463 39.00 7.11 6.26
CA ASN A 463 40.06 6.13 5.99
C ASN A 463 41.34 6.33 6.83
N ALA A 464 41.46 7.46 7.54
CA ALA A 464 42.69 7.84 8.24
C ALA A 464 42.78 7.36 9.71
N SER A 465 41.71 6.82 10.31
CA SER A 465 41.77 6.30 11.69
C SER A 465 40.83 5.12 11.95
N PRO A 466 41.25 3.87 11.66
CA PRO A 466 40.40 2.67 11.73
C PRO A 466 40.09 2.14 13.13
N ARG A 467 40.67 2.70 14.21
CA ARG A 467 40.58 2.12 15.56
C ARG A 467 39.62 2.82 16.52
N LEU A 468 39.11 4.01 16.18
CA LEU A 468 38.08 4.69 16.98
C LEU A 468 36.64 4.46 16.47
N SER A 469 36.49 3.76 15.34
CA SER A 469 35.20 3.63 14.66
C SER A 469 34.35 2.44 15.12
N GLY A 470 34.89 1.41 15.77
CA GLY A 470 34.12 0.19 16.07
C GLY A 470 32.85 0.39 16.91
N PHE A 471 32.88 1.30 17.89
CA PHE A 471 31.77 1.52 18.82
C PHE A 471 30.79 2.62 18.35
N VAL A 472 31.28 3.61 17.60
CA VAL A 472 30.47 4.71 17.05
C VAL A 472 29.92 4.38 15.65
N ALA A 473 30.56 3.50 14.88
CA ALA A 473 30.17 3.17 13.51
C ALA A 473 28.84 2.41 13.42
N ASN A 474 28.57 1.47 14.33
CA ASN A 474 27.36 0.65 14.23
C ASN A 474 26.07 1.40 14.59
N ARG A 475 26.15 2.47 15.39
CA ARG A 475 25.00 3.37 15.66
C ARG A 475 25.05 4.68 14.87
N GLY A 476 26.23 5.12 14.42
CA GLY A 476 26.44 6.39 13.75
C GLY A 476 26.48 6.35 12.22
N LEU A 477 26.84 5.23 11.56
CA LEU A 477 27.03 5.23 10.10
C LEU A 477 25.75 5.43 9.29
N ALA A 478 24.63 4.87 9.75
CA ALA A 478 23.34 5.05 9.07
C ALA A 478 22.74 6.46 9.28
N ALA A 479 23.08 7.11 10.39
CA ALA A 479 22.68 8.47 10.71
C ALA A 479 23.58 9.50 10.02
N THR A 480 24.89 9.30 10.02
CA THR A 480 25.87 10.20 9.40
C THR A 480 25.81 10.20 7.88
N ASP A 481 25.53 9.07 7.22
CA ASP A 481 25.37 9.06 5.76
C ASP A 481 24.04 9.74 5.32
N ARG A 482 22.97 9.59 6.12
CA ARG A 482 21.70 10.32 5.91
C ARG A 482 21.82 11.81 6.21
N PHE A 483 22.50 12.17 7.28
CA PHE A 483 22.78 13.55 7.69
C PHE A 483 23.77 14.24 6.73
N ALA A 484 24.77 13.51 6.21
CA ALA A 484 25.67 14.01 5.17
C ALA A 484 24.93 14.21 3.84
N ARG A 485 24.03 13.30 3.44
CA ARG A 485 23.16 13.49 2.26
C ARG A 485 22.24 14.71 2.43
N PHE A 486 21.71 14.96 3.63
CA PHE A 486 20.93 16.15 3.98
C PHE A 486 21.76 17.45 3.87
N LEU A 487 22.96 17.49 4.44
CA LEU A 487 23.88 18.64 4.32
C LEU A 487 24.28 18.93 2.86
N LEU A 488 24.38 17.88 2.04
CA LEU A 488 24.64 17.97 0.61
C LEU A 488 23.43 18.51 -0.17
N VAL A 489 22.19 18.25 0.24
CA VAL A 489 20.96 18.68 -0.47
C VAL A 489 20.50 20.08 -0.03
N ASN A 490 20.64 20.39 1.27
CA ASN A 490 20.15 21.61 1.91
C ASN A 490 21.29 22.41 2.57
N THR A 491 22.33 22.75 1.80
CA THR A 491 23.52 23.47 2.29
C THR A 491 23.19 24.80 3.00
N HIS A 492 22.07 25.44 2.67
CA HIS A 492 21.63 26.68 3.31
C HIS A 492 20.96 26.43 4.68
N ASN A 493 20.08 25.42 4.76
CA ASN A 493 19.31 25.11 5.98
C ASN A 493 20.18 24.37 6.99
N GLY A 494 21.10 23.51 6.52
CA GLY A 494 22.11 22.86 7.37
C GLY A 494 23.12 23.84 7.96
N ALA A 495 23.60 24.84 7.20
CA ALA A 495 24.54 25.85 7.73
C ALA A 495 23.88 26.78 8.78
N ARG A 496 22.61 27.14 8.59
CA ARG A 496 21.82 27.90 9.58
C ARG A 496 21.55 27.09 10.85
N PHE A 497 21.22 25.81 10.71
CA PHE A 497 21.09 24.88 11.81
C PHE A 497 22.40 24.76 12.61
N PHE A 498 23.55 24.60 11.94
CA PHE A 498 24.84 24.54 12.63
C PHE A 498 25.22 25.84 13.37
N GLN A 499 24.98 27.02 12.78
CA GLN A 499 25.26 28.31 13.43
C GLN A 499 24.36 28.60 14.64
N LEU A 500 23.17 28.02 14.72
CA LEU A 500 22.22 28.24 15.82
C LEU A 500 22.41 27.25 16.97
N PHE A 501 22.94 26.05 16.70
CA PHE A 501 23.00 24.94 17.66
C PHE A 501 24.43 24.49 18.01
N THR A 502 25.46 25.13 17.45
CA THR A 502 26.87 24.87 17.77
C THR A 502 27.70 26.17 17.71
N ASP A 503 28.78 26.29 18.48
CA ASP A 503 29.73 27.42 18.42
C ASP A 503 30.62 27.42 17.15
N LEU A 504 30.32 26.57 16.17
CA LEU A 504 31.08 26.46 14.92
C LEU A 504 30.76 27.63 13.98
N GLN A 505 31.71 28.56 13.83
CA GLN A 505 31.67 29.55 12.76
C GLN A 505 31.89 28.90 11.39
N VAL A 506 30.80 28.64 10.68
CA VAL A 506 30.84 28.18 9.28
C VAL A 506 30.98 29.39 8.35
N ASN A 507 32.19 29.62 7.83
CA ASN A 507 32.46 30.63 6.80
C ASN A 507 32.00 30.15 5.42
N ALA A 508 30.69 30.23 5.14
CA ALA A 508 30.15 30.04 3.80
C ALA A 508 29.96 31.41 3.09
N PRO A 509 30.22 31.54 1.78
CA PRO A 509 30.13 32.82 1.08
C PRO A 509 28.67 33.32 1.06
N VAL A 510 28.45 34.46 1.72
CA VAL A 510 27.16 35.15 1.82
C VAL A 510 26.74 35.65 0.43
N TRP A 511 25.86 34.91 -0.25
CA TRP A 511 25.12 35.44 -1.40
C TRP A 511 23.88 36.17 -0.87
N ARG A 512 23.95 37.50 -0.76
CA ARG A 512 22.77 38.34 -0.59
C ARG A 512 21.85 38.17 -1.81
N SER A 513 20.77 37.42 -1.68
CA SER A 513 19.68 37.44 -2.66
C SER A 513 18.72 38.57 -2.31
N ASN A 514 18.86 39.70 -2.99
CA ASN A 514 17.73 40.57 -3.24
C ASN A 514 16.74 39.80 -4.12
N GLY A 515 15.47 39.71 -3.69
CA GLY A 515 14.39 39.12 -4.47
C GLY A 515 13.72 37.93 -3.78
N ILE A 516 12.76 38.24 -2.91
CA ILE A 516 11.67 37.34 -2.52
C ILE A 516 10.91 36.99 -3.80
N GLY A 517 10.84 35.70 -4.15
CA GLY A 517 10.14 35.26 -5.36
C GLY A 517 10.21 33.74 -5.58
N GLY A 518 9.19 33.05 -5.09
CA GLY A 518 8.71 31.75 -5.59
C GLY A 518 9.62 30.54 -5.39
N ILE A 519 9.49 29.85 -4.26
CA ILE A 519 9.93 28.46 -4.10
C ILE A 519 8.93 27.59 -4.89
N SER A 520 9.41 26.87 -5.91
CA SER A 520 8.57 26.05 -6.79
C SER A 520 7.99 24.84 -6.08
N ALA A 521 6.67 24.67 -6.19
CA ALA A 521 5.84 23.61 -5.62
C ALA A 521 6.12 22.19 -6.18
N GLY A 522 7.25 21.57 -5.79
CA GLY A 522 7.55 20.13 -6.02
C GLY A 522 7.00 19.23 -4.90
N LEU A 523 6.79 17.93 -5.17
CA LEU A 523 6.46 16.95 -4.11
C LEU A 523 7.65 16.83 -3.13
N PRO A 524 7.40 16.62 -1.82
CA PRO A 524 8.48 16.52 -0.83
C PRO A 524 9.39 15.34 -1.13
N GLY A 525 10.71 15.56 -1.11
CA GLY A 525 11.69 14.50 -1.36
C GLY A 525 11.70 13.46 -0.24
N GLN A 526 11.75 12.17 -0.57
CA GLN A 526 11.67 11.07 0.41
C GLN A 526 12.71 11.18 1.55
N GLY A 527 13.92 11.67 1.25
CA GLY A 527 14.97 11.88 2.25
C GLY A 527 14.66 13.00 3.26
N ALA A 528 13.87 14.01 2.89
CA ALA A 528 13.43 15.04 3.83
C ALA A 528 12.39 14.49 4.80
N LEU A 529 11.42 13.71 4.29
CA LEU A 529 10.40 13.05 5.12
C LEU A 529 11.03 12.12 6.16
N GLU A 530 11.94 11.23 5.72
CA GLU A 530 12.63 10.29 6.62
C GLU A 530 13.47 10.99 7.69
N LEU A 531 14.06 12.15 7.37
CA LEU A 531 14.83 12.91 8.36
C LEU A 531 13.93 13.63 9.36
N ILE A 532 12.81 14.21 8.93
CA ILE A 532 11.83 14.81 9.84
C ILE A 532 11.28 13.74 10.78
N GLU A 533 10.89 12.58 10.25
CA GLU A 533 10.43 11.42 11.03
C GLU A 533 11.48 10.97 12.06
N TYR A 534 12.73 10.81 11.63
CA TYR A 534 13.82 10.44 12.52
C TYR A 534 14.08 11.51 13.58
N THR A 535 14.07 12.79 13.21
CA THR A 535 14.34 13.90 14.13
C THR A 535 13.27 13.97 15.19
N LEU A 536 11.99 14.01 14.80
CA LEU A 536 10.87 14.02 15.74
C LEU A 536 10.85 12.81 16.68
N ALA A 537 11.37 11.66 16.24
CA ALA A 537 11.47 10.46 17.08
C ALA A 537 12.65 10.47 18.06
N ASN A 538 13.63 11.37 17.92
CA ASN A 538 14.88 11.36 18.70
C ASN A 538 15.17 12.68 19.43
N VAL A 539 14.46 13.77 19.14
CA VAL A 539 14.59 15.03 19.89
C VAL A 539 13.79 14.98 21.19
N GLU A 540 14.34 15.55 22.26
CA GLU A 540 13.68 15.58 23.56
C GLU A 540 12.40 16.45 23.55
N GLN A 541 12.37 17.51 22.74
CA GLN A 541 11.23 18.43 22.64
C GLN A 541 10.74 18.58 21.18
N PRO A 542 9.94 17.63 20.67
CA PRO A 542 9.47 17.62 19.28
C PRO A 542 8.66 18.87 18.89
N ALA A 543 7.82 19.39 19.80
CA ALA A 543 7.05 20.61 19.56
C ALA A 543 7.94 21.85 19.42
N GLU A 544 8.96 22.00 20.27
CA GLU A 544 9.93 23.09 20.15
C GLU A 544 10.69 23.00 18.83
N TRP A 545 11.05 21.78 18.42
CA TRP A 545 11.69 21.55 17.14
C TRP A 545 10.79 21.97 15.96
N LEU A 546 9.49 21.67 15.98
CA LEU A 546 8.54 22.09 14.94
C LEU A 546 8.43 23.62 14.86
N ARG A 547 8.33 24.30 16.01
CA ARG A 547 8.31 25.77 16.09
C ARG A 547 9.56 26.39 15.48
N LEU A 548 10.70 25.86 15.89
CA LEU A 548 11.99 26.30 15.38
C LEU A 548 12.10 26.04 13.88
N ASN A 549 11.65 24.89 13.40
CA ASN A 549 11.63 24.56 11.99
C ASN A 549 10.82 25.57 11.19
N GLU A 550 9.62 25.95 11.65
CA GLU A 550 8.81 26.96 10.97
C GLU A 550 9.45 28.35 10.97
N ARG A 551 10.03 28.79 12.10
CA ARG A 551 10.74 30.08 12.18
C ARG A 551 11.96 30.13 11.28
N THR A 552 12.69 29.02 11.18
CA THR A 552 13.92 28.94 10.38
C THR A 552 13.67 28.56 8.92
N GLN A 553 12.46 28.05 8.62
CA GLN A 553 12.08 27.41 7.36
C GLN A 553 13.09 26.33 6.92
N THR A 554 13.57 25.54 7.89
CA THR A 554 14.55 24.48 7.63
C THR A 554 13.95 23.37 6.74
N PHE A 555 12.68 23.05 6.96
CA PHE A 555 11.82 22.25 6.10
C PHE A 555 10.54 23.02 5.79
N THR A 556 10.00 22.84 4.59
CA THR A 556 8.76 23.49 4.20
C THR A 556 7.57 22.95 5.01
N PRO A 557 6.48 23.72 5.17
CA PRO A 557 5.25 23.21 5.78
C PRO A 557 4.73 21.96 5.07
N LEU A 558 4.85 21.88 3.74
CA LEU A 558 4.43 20.70 2.98
C LEU A 558 5.21 19.45 3.35
N GLU A 559 6.55 19.54 3.41
CA GLU A 559 7.41 18.40 3.83
C GLU A 559 7.08 17.97 5.26
N THR A 560 6.91 18.94 6.15
CA THR A 560 6.64 18.68 7.57
C THR A 560 5.28 18.04 7.76
N ILE A 561 4.22 18.59 7.16
CA ILE A 561 2.87 18.03 7.20
C ILE A 561 2.84 16.62 6.56
N SER A 562 3.52 16.42 5.44
CA SER A 562 3.57 15.11 4.78
C SER A 562 4.28 14.06 5.63
N ALA A 563 5.33 14.45 6.36
CA ALA A 563 6.04 13.56 7.27
C ALA A 563 5.15 13.21 8.48
N LEU A 564 4.49 14.20 9.08
CA LEU A 564 3.56 13.98 10.19
C LEU A 564 2.37 13.11 9.78
N ASP A 565 1.80 13.31 8.59
CA ASP A 565 0.72 12.46 8.07
C ASP A 565 1.22 11.02 7.85
N ARG A 566 2.42 10.83 7.30
CA ARG A 566 3.03 9.50 7.18
C ARG A 566 3.28 8.85 8.54
N MET A 567 3.78 9.59 9.52
CA MET A 567 3.91 9.12 10.91
C MET A 567 2.57 8.69 11.48
N PHE A 568 1.51 9.46 11.23
CA PHE A 568 0.16 9.16 11.66
C PHE A 568 -0.39 7.87 11.02
N GLN A 569 -0.24 7.72 9.70
CA GLN A 569 -0.63 6.50 8.98
C GLN A 569 0.13 5.26 9.48
N ASN A 570 1.42 5.42 9.79
CA ASN A 570 2.28 4.37 10.31
C ASN A 570 2.14 4.14 11.83
N ARG A 571 1.27 4.90 12.51
CA ARG A 571 1.08 4.82 13.97
C ARG A 571 2.38 4.99 14.75
N ASN A 572 3.25 5.92 14.31
CA ASN A 572 4.53 6.16 14.96
C ASN A 572 4.31 6.73 16.38
N PRO A 573 4.84 6.09 17.45
CA PRO A 573 4.66 6.53 18.83
C PRO A 573 5.15 7.96 19.12
N ALA A 574 6.17 8.43 18.39
CA ALA A 574 6.75 9.77 18.57
C ALA A 574 5.75 10.88 18.27
N LEU A 575 4.70 10.61 17.48
CA LEU A 575 3.67 11.59 17.18
C LEU A 575 2.83 11.95 18.43
N ASN A 576 2.76 11.08 19.43
CA ASN A 576 2.04 11.37 20.67
C ASN A 576 2.73 12.48 21.48
N ALA A 577 4.07 12.53 21.46
CA ALA A 577 4.81 13.63 22.10
C ALA A 577 4.51 14.96 21.39
N VAL A 578 4.44 14.96 20.06
CA VAL A 578 4.02 16.13 19.28
C VAL A 578 2.61 16.58 19.67
N PHE A 579 1.65 15.66 19.75
CA PHE A 579 0.27 15.98 20.13
C PHE A 579 0.13 16.46 21.57
N HIS A 580 0.90 15.86 22.49
CA HIS A 580 0.92 16.24 23.91
C HIS A 580 1.48 17.65 24.12
N ASP A 581 2.53 18.02 23.40
CA ASP A 581 3.20 19.31 23.61
C ASP A 581 2.60 20.45 22.76
N CYS A 582 1.76 20.12 21.77
CA CYS A 582 1.03 21.08 20.91
C CYS A 582 -0.49 21.04 21.15
N LEU A 583 -0.93 21.12 22.40
CA LEU A 583 -2.36 21.07 22.75
C LEU A 583 -3.16 22.30 22.29
N ALA A 584 -2.54 23.48 22.22
CA ALA A 584 -3.16 24.70 21.72
C ALA A 584 -2.61 25.06 20.33
N TRP A 585 -3.46 25.63 19.47
CA TRP A 585 -2.98 26.15 18.19
C TRP A 585 -2.04 27.34 18.40
N GLU A 586 -0.85 27.26 17.82
CA GLU A 586 0.06 28.39 17.74
C GLU A 586 -0.36 29.31 16.60
N THR A 587 -0.74 30.54 16.94
CA THR A 587 -1.28 31.50 15.97
C THR A 587 -0.36 31.67 14.76
N ARG A 588 -0.96 31.57 13.56
CA ARG A 588 -0.31 31.72 12.24
C ARG A 588 0.67 30.62 11.83
N SER A 589 0.58 29.43 12.42
CA SER A 589 1.37 28.26 12.05
C SER A 589 0.59 27.31 11.14
N ALA A 590 1.15 26.95 9.98
CA ALA A 590 0.53 26.00 9.04
C ALA A 590 0.69 24.55 9.52
N VAL A 591 1.88 24.20 10.02
CA VAL A 591 2.12 22.89 10.64
C VAL A 591 1.34 22.80 11.96
N GLY A 592 1.30 23.87 12.74
CA GLY A 592 0.51 23.97 13.96
C GLY A 592 -0.99 23.83 13.71
N ALA A 593 -1.52 24.43 12.64
CA ALA A 593 -2.93 24.23 12.25
C ALA A 593 -3.21 22.76 11.92
N TRP A 594 -2.31 22.11 11.18
CA TRP A 594 -2.42 20.67 10.89
C TRP A 594 -2.38 19.85 12.18
N VAL A 595 -1.40 20.09 13.06
CA VAL A 595 -1.23 19.37 14.33
C VAL A 595 -2.47 19.54 15.19
N ARG A 596 -2.95 20.77 15.42
CA ARG A 596 -4.15 21.01 16.25
C ARG A 596 -5.38 20.32 15.70
N LEU A 597 -5.69 20.50 14.41
CA LEU A 597 -6.86 19.89 13.78
C LEU A 597 -6.76 18.35 13.83
N LYS A 598 -5.57 17.76 13.64
CA LYS A 598 -5.37 16.31 13.81
C LYS A 598 -5.46 15.84 15.26
N THR A 599 -4.95 16.59 16.22
CA THR A 599 -5.06 16.27 17.65
C THR A 599 -6.53 16.23 18.07
N VAL A 600 -7.32 17.22 17.62
CA VAL A 600 -8.78 17.26 17.83
C VAL A 600 -9.47 16.05 17.19
N GLU A 601 -9.16 15.76 15.92
CA GLU A 601 -9.74 14.63 15.19
C GLU A 601 -9.43 13.28 15.87
N TRP A 602 -8.17 13.05 16.24
CA TRP A 602 -7.63 11.79 16.76
C TRP A 602 -7.96 11.55 18.23
N GLY A 603 -7.74 12.58 19.07
CA GLY A 603 -7.93 12.54 20.51
C GLY A 603 -9.37 12.73 20.96
N ASN A 604 -10.28 12.95 20.01
CA ASN A 604 -11.68 13.24 20.30
C ASN A 604 -11.84 14.45 21.22
N MET A 605 -10.99 15.47 21.04
CA MET A 605 -10.93 16.63 21.92
C MET A 605 -11.95 17.69 21.50
N ASP A 606 -12.43 18.46 22.47
CA ASP A 606 -13.22 19.66 22.19
C ASP A 606 -12.33 20.75 21.58
N ILE A 607 -12.94 21.56 20.71
CA ILE A 607 -12.33 22.74 20.09
C ILE A 607 -13.34 23.89 20.16
N ASP A 608 -12.90 25.04 20.67
CA ASP A 608 -13.76 26.20 20.82
C ASP A 608 -14.14 26.79 19.45
N LEU A 609 -15.37 27.32 19.35
CA LEU A 609 -15.84 27.94 18.11
C LEU A 609 -14.97 29.12 17.68
N SER A 610 -14.43 29.88 18.62
CA SER A 610 -13.47 30.97 18.34
C SER A 610 -12.15 30.45 17.81
N GLU A 611 -11.66 29.31 18.31
CA GLU A 611 -10.42 28.70 17.81
C GLU A 611 -10.61 28.19 16.36
N ILE A 612 -11.77 27.61 16.04
CA ILE A 612 -12.12 27.26 14.65
C ILE A 612 -12.09 28.50 13.76
N ASP A 613 -12.66 29.61 14.21
CA ASP A 613 -12.69 30.87 13.46
C ASP A 613 -11.28 31.43 13.23
N ASP A 614 -10.43 31.42 14.25
CA ASP A 614 -9.05 31.91 14.14
C ASP A 614 -8.21 31.06 13.19
N ILE A 615 -8.34 29.73 13.26
CA ILE A 615 -7.70 28.79 12.32
C ILE A 615 -8.25 29.00 10.90
N ALA A 616 -9.55 29.21 10.74
CA ALA A 616 -10.19 29.44 9.45
C ALA A 616 -9.67 30.71 8.78
N VAL A 617 -9.62 31.83 9.52
CA VAL A 617 -9.07 33.10 9.03
C VAL A 617 -7.64 32.92 8.53
N PHE A 618 -6.81 32.19 9.28
CA PHE A 618 -5.45 31.89 8.85
C PHE A 618 -5.42 31.04 7.57
N ILE A 619 -6.18 29.95 7.50
CA ILE A 619 -6.19 29.04 6.34
C ILE A 619 -6.67 29.75 5.08
N TYR A 620 -7.71 30.59 5.17
CA TYR A 620 -8.23 31.32 4.02
C TYR A 620 -7.24 32.36 3.49
N ALA A 621 -6.47 32.99 4.38
CA ALA A 621 -5.41 33.94 4.05
C ALA A 621 -4.08 33.26 3.65
N TYR A 622 -3.95 31.93 3.78
CA TYR A 622 -2.72 31.23 3.46
C TYR A 622 -2.52 31.15 1.93
N GLU A 623 -1.43 31.75 1.46
CA GLU A 623 -1.07 31.82 0.03
C GLU A 623 0.27 31.16 -0.32
N ASP A 624 1.05 30.71 0.68
CA ASP A 624 2.42 30.24 0.48
C ASP A 624 2.52 28.93 -0.34
N ASP A 625 1.63 27.95 -0.09
CA ASP A 625 1.54 26.71 -0.89
C ASP A 625 0.08 26.24 -1.03
N VAL A 626 -0.37 26.10 -2.28
CA VAL A 626 -1.75 25.70 -2.64
C VAL A 626 -2.11 24.30 -2.13
N ARG A 627 -1.16 23.37 -2.06
CA ARG A 627 -1.39 21.99 -1.60
C ARG A 627 -1.52 21.92 -0.09
N VAL A 628 -0.69 22.69 0.63
CA VAL A 628 -0.83 22.86 2.09
C VAL A 628 -2.18 23.47 2.40
N ARG A 629 -2.55 24.56 1.72
CA ARG A 629 -3.87 25.18 1.85
C ARG A 629 -4.99 24.18 1.61
N SER A 630 -4.96 23.45 0.50
CA SER A 630 -6.01 22.46 0.17
C SER A 630 -6.12 21.37 1.23
N THR A 631 -4.99 20.88 1.75
CA THR A 631 -4.96 19.89 2.84
C THR A 631 -5.60 20.46 4.11
N LEU A 632 -5.21 21.69 4.49
CA LEU A 632 -5.74 22.38 5.67
C LEU A 632 -7.22 22.74 5.53
N GLU A 633 -7.68 23.17 4.36
CA GLU A 633 -9.09 23.45 4.08
C GLU A 633 -9.95 22.19 4.25
N LEU A 634 -9.51 21.03 3.75
CA LEU A 634 -10.24 19.77 3.94
C LEU A 634 -10.28 19.33 5.40
N MET A 635 -9.21 19.57 6.16
CA MET A 635 -9.19 19.29 7.60
C MET A 635 -10.08 20.25 8.38
N LEU A 636 -10.03 21.55 8.06
CA LEU A 636 -10.90 22.56 8.64
C LEU A 636 -12.37 22.24 8.37
N LEU A 637 -12.72 21.87 7.13
CA LEU A 637 -14.08 21.44 6.79
C LEU A 637 -14.53 20.26 7.67
N SER A 638 -13.63 19.31 7.95
CA SER A 638 -13.91 18.18 8.86
C SER A 638 -14.28 18.68 10.25
N SER A 639 -13.48 19.60 10.79
CA SER A 639 -13.70 20.15 12.12
C SER A 639 -14.95 21.03 12.19
N ILE A 640 -15.24 21.82 11.15
CA ILE A 640 -16.48 22.61 11.07
C ILE A 640 -17.72 21.72 11.03
N VAL A 641 -17.70 20.66 10.20
CA VAL A 641 -18.82 19.73 10.12
C VAL A 641 -19.04 19.01 11.45
N ARG A 642 -17.96 18.60 12.11
CA ARG A 642 -18.02 17.85 13.36
C ARG A 642 -18.38 18.73 14.56
N CYS A 643 -17.70 19.85 14.74
CA CYS A 643 -17.74 20.66 15.96
C CYS A 643 -18.20 22.11 15.73
N GLY A 644 -18.17 22.61 14.50
CA GLY A 644 -18.50 24.01 14.17
C GLY A 644 -19.98 24.28 13.95
N THR A 645 -20.33 25.48 13.47
CA THR A 645 -21.71 25.90 13.16
C THR A 645 -21.99 25.89 11.64
N CYS A 646 -23.27 25.92 11.24
CA CYS A 646 -23.63 26.11 9.83
C CYS A 646 -23.22 27.49 9.29
N GLU A 647 -23.11 28.51 10.14
CA GLU A 647 -22.57 29.82 9.73
C GLU A 647 -21.07 29.74 9.39
N GLN A 648 -20.30 28.97 10.16
CA GLN A 648 -18.90 28.66 9.82
C GLN A 648 -18.81 27.86 8.52
N LEU A 649 -19.73 26.94 8.30
CA LEU A 649 -19.83 26.18 7.04
C LEU A 649 -20.16 27.09 5.83
N ASP A 650 -21.05 28.06 5.99
CA ASP A 650 -21.36 29.06 4.97
C ASP A 650 -20.17 29.97 4.66
N ARG A 651 -19.45 30.41 5.71
CA ARG A 651 -18.19 31.14 5.58
C ARG A 651 -17.13 30.30 4.85
N PHE A 652 -17.05 29.01 5.14
CA PHE A 652 -16.15 28.09 4.42
C PHE A 652 -16.46 28.09 2.93
N TRP A 653 -17.72 27.95 2.53
CA TRP A 653 -18.08 27.93 1.10
C TRP A 653 -17.86 29.26 0.38
N SER A 654 -17.87 30.39 1.08
CA SER A 654 -17.60 31.70 0.50
C SER A 654 -16.12 32.07 0.44
N ALA A 655 -15.29 31.56 1.35
CA ALA A 655 -13.88 31.95 1.48
C ALA A 655 -12.85 30.87 1.06
N ALA A 656 -13.20 29.58 1.16
CA ALA A 656 -12.31 28.49 0.79
C ALA A 656 -12.17 28.34 -0.72
N LYS A 657 -11.04 27.78 -1.18
CA LYS A 657 -10.86 27.40 -2.59
C LYS A 657 -11.51 26.06 -2.90
N THR A 658 -11.66 25.20 -1.89
CA THR A 658 -12.35 23.90 -2.00
C THR A 658 -13.82 24.07 -2.36
N ARG A 659 -14.26 23.30 -3.36
CA ARG A 659 -15.64 23.35 -3.89
C ARG A 659 -16.44 22.12 -3.47
N LYS A 660 -17.77 22.26 -3.38
CA LYS A 660 -18.68 21.17 -2.94
C LYS A 660 -18.66 19.99 -3.92
N GLU A 661 -18.49 20.27 -5.20
CA GLU A 661 -18.54 19.31 -6.29
C GLU A 661 -17.32 18.37 -6.29
N ASP A 662 -16.16 18.89 -5.88
CA ASP A 662 -14.87 18.19 -5.83
C ASP A 662 -14.71 17.28 -4.59
N LEU A 663 -15.69 17.29 -3.68
CA LEU A 663 -15.65 16.49 -2.47
C LEU A 663 -15.85 15.01 -2.78
N SER A 664 -15.09 14.15 -2.09
CA SER A 664 -15.39 12.71 -2.05
C SER A 664 -16.80 12.45 -1.50
N ILE A 665 -17.43 11.35 -1.90
CA ILE A 665 -18.78 11.00 -1.45
C ILE A 665 -18.96 10.99 0.08
N ASN A 666 -17.96 10.53 0.85
CA ASN A 666 -18.04 10.54 2.32
C ASN A 666 -18.09 11.96 2.89
N ARG A 667 -17.37 12.92 2.28
CA ARG A 667 -17.40 14.33 2.66
C ARG A 667 -18.70 15.01 2.26
N LYS A 668 -19.26 14.64 1.12
CA LYS A 668 -20.61 15.05 0.68
C LYS A 668 -21.65 14.63 1.72
N ILE A 669 -21.60 13.38 2.18
CA ILE A 669 -22.45 12.85 3.25
C ILE A 669 -22.27 13.64 4.55
N ASP A 670 -21.03 13.87 5.00
CA ASP A 670 -20.76 14.65 6.22
C ASP A 670 -21.37 16.06 6.18
N VAL A 671 -21.27 16.75 5.03
CA VAL A 671 -21.89 18.08 4.84
C VAL A 671 -23.41 18.00 4.90
N LEU A 672 -24.04 17.01 4.25
CA LEU A 672 -25.49 16.80 4.32
C LEU A 672 -25.94 16.56 5.76
N ARG A 673 -25.19 15.74 6.52
CA ARG A 673 -25.46 15.47 7.93
C ARG A 673 -25.42 16.73 8.77
N LYS A 674 -24.42 17.59 8.56
CA LYS A 674 -24.33 18.87 9.26
C LYS A 674 -25.56 19.76 9.01
N LEU A 675 -25.94 19.92 7.75
CA LEU A 675 -27.11 20.70 7.38
C LEU A 675 -28.39 20.11 8.00
N ARG A 676 -28.59 18.80 7.91
CA ARG A 676 -29.77 18.11 8.46
C ARG A 676 -29.84 18.18 9.99
N SER A 677 -28.70 18.18 10.67
CA SER A 677 -28.64 18.33 12.12
C SER A 677 -28.91 19.75 12.61
N THR A 678 -29.01 20.73 11.70
CA THR A 678 -29.19 22.15 12.05
C THR A 678 -30.62 22.59 11.70
N PRO A 679 -31.45 22.96 12.70
CA PRO A 679 -32.82 23.41 12.45
C PRO A 679 -32.88 24.56 11.44
N GLY A 680 -33.79 24.46 10.46
CA GLY A 680 -34.01 25.48 9.43
C GLY A 680 -33.13 25.33 8.18
N ARG A 681 -32.29 24.30 8.10
CA ARG A 681 -31.43 24.01 6.93
C ARG A 681 -31.87 22.79 6.13
N GLU A 682 -33.05 22.25 6.41
CA GLU A 682 -33.58 21.01 5.83
C GLU A 682 -33.79 21.13 4.31
N ALA A 683 -34.34 22.26 3.86
CA ALA A 683 -34.58 22.51 2.43
C ALA A 683 -33.26 22.59 1.63
N GLU A 684 -32.22 23.17 2.22
CA GLU A 684 -30.89 23.22 1.61
C GLU A 684 -30.28 21.83 1.53
N ALA A 685 -30.35 21.05 2.61
CA ALA A 685 -29.88 19.67 2.60
C ALA A 685 -30.57 18.84 1.51
N ALA A 686 -31.89 18.99 1.34
CA ALA A 686 -32.64 18.29 0.29
C ALA A 686 -32.27 18.75 -1.13
N ASN A 687 -31.99 20.04 -1.33
CA ASN A 687 -31.49 20.55 -2.62
C ASN A 687 -30.09 20.02 -2.94
N LEU A 688 -29.19 20.03 -1.93
CA LEU A 688 -27.81 19.59 -2.09
C LEU A 688 -27.72 18.08 -2.30
N GLN A 689 -28.58 17.31 -1.62
CA GLN A 689 -28.69 15.87 -1.82
C GLN A 689 -29.04 15.55 -3.28
N ARG A 690 -30.07 16.19 -3.84
CA ARG A 690 -30.44 16.01 -5.26
C ARG A 690 -29.28 16.30 -6.21
N LEU A 691 -28.55 17.39 -5.96
CA LEU A 691 -27.36 17.73 -6.75
C LEU A 691 -26.28 16.64 -6.68
N PHE A 692 -26.06 16.06 -5.50
CA PHE A 692 -25.10 14.97 -5.34
C PHE A 692 -25.58 13.67 -5.97
N GLU A 693 -26.87 13.35 -5.88
CA GLU A 693 -27.47 12.17 -6.52
C GLU A 693 -27.40 12.24 -8.05
N ASP A 694 -27.64 13.42 -8.64
CA ASP A 694 -27.56 13.64 -10.09
C ASP A 694 -26.14 13.42 -10.66
N GLN A 695 -25.11 13.57 -9.82
CA GLN A 695 -23.70 13.41 -10.19
C GLN A 695 -23.09 12.07 -9.73
N ALA A 696 -23.84 11.28 -8.96
CA ALA A 696 -23.32 10.08 -8.31
C ALA A 696 -23.20 8.92 -9.31
N THR A 697 -22.15 8.12 -9.15
CA THR A 697 -22.10 6.77 -9.75
C THR A 697 -23.18 5.87 -9.13
N PRO A 698 -23.54 4.72 -9.76
CA PRO A 698 -24.49 3.79 -9.17
C PRO A 698 -24.14 3.35 -7.74
N PHE A 699 -22.84 3.16 -7.46
CA PHE A 699 -22.37 2.79 -6.12
C PHE A 699 -22.38 3.98 -5.16
N GLU A 700 -22.04 5.19 -5.62
CA GLU A 700 -22.19 6.40 -4.81
C GLU A 700 -23.65 6.69 -4.44
N SER A 701 -24.60 6.44 -5.35
CA SER A 701 -26.04 6.50 -5.04
C SER A 701 -26.43 5.48 -3.98
N LEU A 702 -25.86 4.26 -4.05
CA LEU A 702 -26.05 3.25 -3.00
C LEU A 702 -25.54 3.76 -1.64
N LYS A 703 -24.37 4.41 -1.62
CA LYS A 703 -23.80 4.99 -0.40
C LYS A 703 -24.65 6.11 0.18
N LEU A 704 -25.22 6.98 -0.65
CA LEU A 704 -26.13 8.05 -0.18
C LEU A 704 -27.38 7.46 0.46
N ARG A 705 -28.02 6.47 -0.18
CA ARG A 705 -29.18 5.75 0.39
C ARG A 705 -28.83 5.04 1.69
N ASN A 706 -27.68 4.36 1.74
CA ASN A 706 -27.19 3.71 2.94
C ASN A 706 -26.90 4.71 4.06
N ALA A 707 -26.40 5.91 3.74
CA ALA A 707 -26.18 6.97 4.73
C ALA A 707 -27.50 7.48 5.32
N ASP A 708 -28.53 7.65 4.49
CA ASP A 708 -29.87 8.02 4.97
C ASP A 708 -30.44 6.97 5.93
N PHE A 709 -30.31 5.68 5.60
CA PHE A 709 -30.69 4.58 6.50
C PHE A 709 -29.90 4.60 7.81
N LEU A 710 -28.57 4.77 7.76
CA LEU A 710 -27.72 4.80 8.95
C LEU A 710 -28.04 5.96 9.89
N GLU A 711 -28.61 7.05 9.37
CA GLU A 711 -29.14 8.18 10.15
C GLU A 711 -30.57 7.96 10.67
N GLY A 712 -31.13 6.76 10.51
CA GLY A 712 -32.47 6.42 10.98
C GLY A 712 -33.61 6.97 10.11
N ARG A 713 -33.31 7.45 8.90
CA ARG A 713 -34.38 7.88 7.97
C ARG A 713 -34.96 6.66 7.25
N SER A 714 -36.29 6.62 7.16
CA SER A 714 -36.99 5.57 6.43
C SER A 714 -36.67 5.67 4.93
N VAL A 715 -36.13 4.60 4.38
CA VAL A 715 -35.91 4.43 2.95
C VAL A 715 -36.81 3.28 2.51
N GLU A 716 -37.78 3.58 1.64
CA GLU A 716 -38.80 2.60 1.25
C GLU A 716 -38.19 1.33 0.66
N GLY A 717 -38.59 0.16 1.20
CA GLY A 717 -38.09 -1.14 0.76
C GLY A 717 -36.61 -1.42 1.12
N TRP A 718 -35.95 -0.53 1.85
CA TRP A 718 -34.58 -0.71 2.28
C TRP A 718 -34.50 -1.61 3.52
N GLY A 719 -33.66 -2.63 3.42
CA GLY A 719 -33.35 -3.55 4.51
C GLY A 719 -32.13 -4.39 4.13
N HIS A 720 -31.65 -5.21 5.06
CA HIS A 720 -30.33 -5.83 4.98
C HIS A 720 -30.19 -6.66 3.70
N GLN A 721 -31.17 -7.52 3.41
CA GLN A 721 -31.15 -8.36 2.20
C GLN A 721 -31.30 -7.55 0.90
N TYR A 722 -32.00 -6.42 0.92
CA TYR A 722 -32.09 -5.54 -0.25
C TYR A 722 -30.74 -4.85 -0.51
N ALA A 723 -30.14 -4.30 0.55
CA ALA A 723 -28.83 -3.68 0.48
C ALA A 723 -27.72 -4.66 0.03
N GLU A 724 -27.80 -5.94 0.42
CA GLU A 724 -26.89 -7.00 -0.08
C GLU A 724 -26.99 -7.15 -1.61
N ARG A 725 -28.21 -7.27 -2.14
CA ARG A 725 -28.43 -7.40 -3.60
C ARG A 725 -27.94 -6.18 -4.35
N GLU A 726 -28.21 -4.99 -3.83
CA GLU A 726 -27.77 -3.76 -4.47
C GLU A 726 -26.25 -3.58 -4.39
N PHE A 727 -25.61 -3.99 -3.29
CA PHE A 727 -24.15 -4.00 -3.18
C PHE A 727 -23.53 -4.90 -4.24
N GLU A 728 -24.02 -6.13 -4.41
CA GLU A 728 -23.51 -7.04 -5.45
C GLU A 728 -23.73 -6.52 -6.87
N ARG A 729 -24.83 -5.80 -7.09
CA ARG A 729 -25.17 -5.24 -8.40
C ARG A 729 -24.33 -4.02 -8.77
N THR A 730 -23.98 -3.19 -7.79
CA THR A 730 -23.41 -1.85 -8.05
C THR A 730 -21.97 -1.67 -7.59
N ALA A 731 -21.48 -2.48 -6.63
CA ALA A 731 -20.10 -2.38 -6.17
C ALA A 731 -19.11 -2.78 -7.29
N PRO A 732 -17.85 -2.28 -7.24
CA PRO A 732 -16.78 -2.76 -8.09
C PRO A 732 -16.70 -4.30 -8.09
N SER A 733 -16.47 -4.90 -9.28
CA SER A 733 -16.60 -6.34 -9.52
C SER A 733 -15.84 -7.20 -8.52
N GLN A 734 -14.60 -6.81 -8.17
CA GLN A 734 -13.79 -7.52 -7.20
C GLN A 734 -14.39 -7.48 -5.78
N LEU A 735 -15.00 -6.36 -5.37
CA LEU A 735 -15.68 -6.28 -4.06
C LEU A 735 -16.93 -7.14 -4.03
N ALA A 736 -17.72 -7.13 -5.10
CA ALA A 736 -18.91 -7.96 -5.23
C ALA A 736 -18.55 -9.45 -5.17
N GLN A 737 -17.46 -9.86 -5.82
CA GLN A 737 -16.96 -11.24 -5.79
C GLN A 737 -16.45 -11.64 -4.39
N GLU A 738 -15.67 -10.79 -3.72
CA GLU A 738 -15.20 -11.05 -2.36
C GLU A 738 -16.37 -11.12 -1.36
N PHE A 739 -17.37 -10.24 -1.51
CA PHE A 739 -18.59 -10.28 -0.72
C PHE A 739 -19.36 -11.59 -0.93
N ALA A 740 -19.55 -11.98 -2.19
CA ALA A 740 -20.19 -13.23 -2.59
C ALA A 740 -19.52 -14.46 -1.98
N THR A 741 -18.19 -14.44 -1.92
CA THR A 741 -17.37 -15.59 -1.53
C THR A 741 -17.18 -15.69 -0.01
N HIS A 742 -16.96 -14.56 0.66
CA HIS A 742 -16.50 -14.54 2.05
C HIS A 742 -17.53 -14.04 3.05
N ILE A 743 -18.60 -13.36 2.62
CA ILE A 743 -19.57 -12.73 3.54
C ILE A 743 -20.96 -13.34 3.40
N ARG A 744 -21.50 -13.37 2.17
CA ARG A 744 -22.85 -13.90 1.90
C ARG A 744 -23.10 -15.30 2.48
N PRO A 745 -22.17 -16.28 2.41
CA PRO A 745 -22.41 -17.60 2.98
C PRO A 745 -22.71 -17.58 4.49
N THR A 746 -22.00 -16.71 5.23
CA THR A 746 -22.27 -16.48 6.65
C THR A 746 -23.65 -15.86 6.84
N TYR A 747 -24.00 -14.83 6.07
CA TYR A 747 -25.30 -14.19 6.19
C TYR A 747 -26.45 -15.16 5.94
N ASP A 748 -26.32 -16.02 4.93
CA ASP A 748 -27.32 -17.03 4.60
C ASP A 748 -27.43 -18.08 5.70
N ARG A 749 -26.31 -18.56 6.26
CA ARG A 749 -26.29 -19.50 7.40
C ARG A 749 -26.94 -18.91 8.66
N LEU A 750 -26.83 -17.60 8.86
CA LEU A 750 -27.31 -16.89 10.04
C LEU A 750 -28.70 -16.25 9.86
N ARG A 751 -29.26 -16.29 8.65
CA ARG A 751 -30.42 -15.48 8.23
C ARG A 751 -31.63 -15.59 9.14
N SER A 752 -31.99 -16.80 9.55
CA SER A 752 -33.17 -17.05 10.40
C SER A 752 -33.05 -16.40 11.79
N ARG A 753 -31.82 -16.09 12.22
CA ARG A 753 -31.51 -15.48 13.51
C ARG A 753 -31.29 -13.97 13.44
N MET A 754 -31.15 -13.41 12.23
CA MET A 754 -30.97 -11.97 11.94
C MET A 754 -32.25 -11.14 12.14
N ARG A 755 -32.94 -11.34 13.26
CA ARG A 755 -34.24 -10.73 13.55
C ARG A 755 -34.15 -9.24 13.89
N LEU A 756 -32.98 -8.79 14.34
CA LEU A 756 -32.74 -7.45 14.86
C LEU A 756 -31.81 -6.62 13.95
N MET A 757 -31.72 -6.93 12.65
CA MET A 757 -30.85 -6.19 11.72
C MET A 757 -31.40 -4.80 11.35
N GLU A 758 -32.73 -4.62 11.44
CA GLU A 758 -33.42 -3.38 11.03
C GLU A 758 -33.81 -2.46 12.20
N VAL A 759 -33.17 -2.62 13.35
CA VAL A 759 -33.47 -1.86 14.58
C VAL A 759 -33.38 -0.33 14.43
N ARG A 760 -32.70 0.18 13.39
CA ARG A 760 -32.59 1.62 13.09
C ARG A 760 -33.88 2.25 12.59
N THR A 761 -34.65 1.52 11.79
CA THR A 761 -35.83 2.07 11.08
C THR A 761 -37.11 1.30 11.40
N ASP A 762 -37.00 0.10 11.94
CA ASP A 762 -38.13 -0.71 12.37
C ASP A 762 -38.32 -0.60 13.90
N LEU A 763 -39.26 0.27 14.30
CA LEU A 763 -39.62 0.49 15.70
C LEU A 763 -40.13 -0.78 16.40
N GLN A 764 -40.70 -1.73 15.66
CA GLN A 764 -41.13 -3.00 16.25
C GLN A 764 -39.92 -3.85 16.68
N ARG A 765 -38.83 -3.80 15.91
CA ARG A 765 -37.59 -4.53 16.25
C ARG A 765 -36.82 -3.86 17.38
N SER A 766 -36.80 -2.53 17.44
CA SER A 766 -36.20 -1.82 18.57
C SER A 766 -36.96 -2.13 19.87
N ASP A 767 -38.29 -2.08 19.84
CA ASP A 767 -39.16 -2.43 20.96
C ASP A 767 -39.02 -3.92 21.36
N GLU A 768 -38.88 -4.83 20.39
CA GLU A 768 -38.60 -6.25 20.63
C GLU A 768 -37.33 -6.43 21.47
N PHE A 769 -36.23 -5.77 21.10
CA PHE A 769 -34.98 -5.84 21.86
C PHE A 769 -35.15 -5.24 23.27
N LEU A 770 -35.74 -4.05 23.39
CA LEU A 770 -35.92 -3.38 24.68
C LEU A 770 -36.76 -4.24 25.63
N LYS A 771 -37.85 -4.86 25.13
CA LYS A 771 -38.69 -5.76 25.94
C LYS A 771 -37.94 -7.00 26.42
N LEU A 772 -37.00 -7.54 25.65
CA LEU A 772 -36.16 -8.65 26.11
C LEU A 772 -35.30 -8.24 27.30
N ALA A 773 -34.63 -7.08 27.20
CA ALA A 773 -33.83 -6.55 28.29
C ALA A 773 -34.67 -6.18 29.53
N GLN A 774 -35.83 -5.53 29.34
CA GLN A 774 -36.75 -5.18 30.42
C GLN A 774 -37.27 -6.40 31.19
N ARG A 775 -37.64 -7.47 30.46
CA ARG A 775 -38.05 -8.74 31.08
C ARG A 775 -36.91 -9.36 31.87
N ALA A 776 -35.70 -9.38 31.31
CA ALA A 776 -34.54 -9.93 32.01
C ALA A 776 -34.23 -9.18 33.32
N ILE A 777 -34.32 -7.85 33.30
CA ILE A 777 -34.19 -7.01 34.52
C ILE A 777 -35.28 -7.36 35.54
N THR A 778 -36.55 -7.37 35.09
CA THR A 778 -37.72 -7.61 35.96
C THR A 778 -37.70 -9.00 36.59
N ASP A 779 -37.40 -10.02 35.78
CA ASP A 779 -37.36 -11.42 36.19
C ASP A 779 -36.03 -11.79 36.87
N LYS A 780 -35.08 -10.84 36.95
CA LYS A 780 -33.72 -11.02 37.47
C LYS A 780 -32.98 -12.19 36.82
N THR A 781 -33.16 -12.35 35.51
CA THR A 781 -32.51 -13.39 34.71
C THR A 781 -31.30 -12.82 33.96
N PRO A 782 -30.23 -13.63 33.77
CA PRO A 782 -29.08 -13.20 32.99
C PRO A 782 -29.45 -12.80 31.56
N PHE A 783 -28.94 -11.67 31.08
CA PHE A 783 -29.06 -11.28 29.68
C PHE A 783 -27.82 -10.51 29.24
N SER A 784 -27.37 -10.70 28.00
CA SER A 784 -26.28 -9.91 27.45
C SER A 784 -26.40 -9.59 25.97
N LEU A 785 -25.97 -8.38 25.64
CA LEU A 785 -25.64 -7.94 24.28
C LEU A 785 -24.13 -7.87 24.12
N VAL A 786 -23.57 -8.64 23.18
CA VAL A 786 -22.15 -8.60 22.78
C VAL A 786 -22.06 -8.13 21.33
N ARG A 787 -21.13 -7.22 21.01
CA ARG A 787 -20.95 -6.69 19.65
C ARG A 787 -19.55 -6.98 19.12
N LEU A 788 -19.47 -7.35 17.85
CA LEU A 788 -18.24 -7.72 17.17
C LEU A 788 -18.08 -6.87 15.90
N SER A 789 -17.08 -5.99 15.89
CA SER A 789 -16.72 -5.09 14.79
C SER A 789 -15.37 -5.52 14.20
N ASP A 790 -14.77 -4.68 13.36
CA ASP A 790 -13.44 -4.84 12.77
C ASP A 790 -12.34 -5.21 13.78
N GLY A 791 -12.38 -4.65 15.00
CA GLY A 791 -11.40 -4.96 16.05
C GLY A 791 -11.48 -6.40 16.55
N GLU A 792 -12.66 -6.98 16.55
CA GLU A 792 -12.95 -8.31 17.11
C GLU A 792 -12.51 -9.46 16.21
N GLY A 793 -11.94 -9.20 15.03
CA GLY A 793 -11.14 -10.19 14.29
C GLY A 793 -10.02 -10.79 15.15
N TYR A 794 -9.56 -10.01 16.15
CA TYR A 794 -8.63 -10.42 17.20
C TYR A 794 -9.04 -11.68 17.99
N LEU A 795 -10.34 -12.01 18.03
CA LEU A 795 -10.86 -13.17 18.78
C LEU A 795 -10.69 -14.51 18.04
N PHE A 796 -10.17 -14.50 16.81
CA PHE A 796 -10.07 -15.68 15.95
C PHE A 796 -8.60 -15.95 15.61
N PRO A 797 -7.83 -16.61 16.51
CA PRO A 797 -6.39 -16.80 16.31
C PRO A 797 -6.04 -17.77 15.17
N GLU A 798 -6.93 -18.73 14.86
CA GLU A 798 -6.88 -19.57 13.65
C GLU A 798 -7.40 -18.79 12.43
N SER A 799 -6.76 -17.65 12.16
CA SER A 799 -7.26 -16.61 11.27
C SER A 799 -6.90 -16.86 9.80
N ARG A 800 -7.89 -16.79 8.92
CA ARG A 800 -7.66 -16.82 7.46
C ARG A 800 -7.36 -15.42 6.89
N PHE A 801 -7.92 -14.39 7.50
CA PHE A 801 -7.88 -13.02 7.01
C PHE A 801 -7.24 -12.04 7.99
N PHE A 802 -7.24 -12.31 9.30
CA PHE A 802 -6.72 -11.39 10.32
C PHE A 802 -5.45 -11.88 11.02
N SER A 803 -4.28 -11.50 10.49
CA SER A 803 -2.99 -12.06 10.94
C SER A 803 -2.55 -11.68 12.37
N GLN A 804 -1.55 -12.37 12.92
CA GLN A 804 -0.89 -11.95 14.17
C GLN A 804 -0.28 -10.54 14.08
N VAL A 805 0.18 -10.11 12.91
CA VAL A 805 0.68 -8.74 12.68
C VAL A 805 -0.46 -7.72 12.81
N ASP A 806 -1.65 -8.09 12.35
CA ASP A 806 -2.87 -7.29 12.49
C ASP A 806 -3.29 -7.19 13.96
N ALA A 807 -3.20 -8.29 14.70
CA ALA A 807 -3.44 -8.33 16.15
C ALA A 807 -2.47 -7.40 16.89
N ALA A 808 -1.16 -7.54 16.70
CA ALA A 808 -0.16 -6.66 17.31
C ALA A 808 -0.38 -5.18 16.94
N ASN A 809 -0.83 -4.88 15.71
CA ASN A 809 -1.21 -3.52 15.32
C ASN A 809 -2.38 -2.98 16.15
N ARG A 810 -3.41 -3.80 16.41
CA ARG A 810 -4.54 -3.41 17.26
C ARG A 810 -4.13 -3.18 18.70
N GLU A 811 -3.25 -3.99 19.26
CA GLU A 811 -2.76 -3.82 20.64
C GLU A 811 -2.04 -2.48 20.80
N ARG A 812 -1.09 -2.17 19.91
CA ARG A 812 -0.44 -0.85 19.90
C ARG A 812 -1.44 0.29 19.72
N HIS A 813 -2.48 0.08 18.91
CA HIS A 813 -3.53 1.07 18.71
C HIS A 813 -4.35 1.30 19.97
N TRP A 814 -4.83 0.24 20.63
CA TRP A 814 -5.71 0.32 21.80
C TRP A 814 -4.97 0.71 23.07
N TRP A 815 -3.76 0.19 23.26
CA TRP A 815 -3.08 0.18 24.57
C TRP A 815 -1.67 0.79 24.53
N GLY A 816 -1.19 1.20 23.35
CA GLY A 816 0.16 1.76 23.19
C GLY A 816 1.29 0.73 23.32
N THR A 817 0.97 -0.53 23.59
CA THR A 817 1.92 -1.63 23.76
C THR A 817 1.35 -2.93 23.19
N GLU A 818 2.24 -3.87 22.86
CA GLU A 818 1.90 -5.25 22.55
C GLU A 818 1.83 -6.08 23.85
N LEU A 819 0.99 -7.11 23.85
CA LEU A 819 0.80 -7.98 24.99
C LEU A 819 1.75 -9.19 24.98
N PRO A 820 2.13 -9.70 26.17
CA PRO A 820 2.64 -11.05 26.32
C PRO A 820 1.66 -12.09 25.74
N GLU A 821 2.20 -13.18 25.19
CA GLU A 821 1.41 -14.23 24.51
C GLU A 821 0.38 -14.90 25.43
N ASP A 822 0.77 -15.20 26.66
CA ASP A 822 -0.10 -15.80 27.69
C ASP A 822 -1.27 -14.89 28.06
N LEU A 823 -1.02 -13.58 28.21
CA LEU A 823 -2.07 -12.61 28.50
C LEU A 823 -3.03 -12.45 27.31
N ARG A 824 -2.50 -12.42 26.08
CA ARG A 824 -3.30 -12.37 24.85
C ARG A 824 -4.21 -13.60 24.74
N GLU A 825 -3.65 -14.80 24.88
CA GLU A 825 -4.42 -16.05 24.81
C GLU A 825 -5.53 -16.09 25.86
N ARG A 826 -5.23 -15.63 27.08
CA ARG A 826 -6.22 -15.52 28.16
C ARG A 826 -7.37 -14.59 27.79
N ILE A 827 -7.07 -13.39 27.30
CA ILE A 827 -8.08 -12.41 26.88
C ILE A 827 -8.95 -12.96 25.75
N VAL A 828 -8.33 -13.57 24.72
CA VAL A 828 -9.04 -14.20 23.61
C VAL A 828 -9.98 -15.30 24.11
N LYS A 829 -9.48 -16.19 24.97
CA LYS A 829 -10.26 -17.28 25.55
C LYS A 829 -11.46 -16.77 26.35
N GLU A 830 -11.24 -15.84 27.27
CA GLU A 830 -12.28 -15.30 28.13
C GLU A 830 -13.33 -14.49 27.33
N ALA A 831 -12.90 -13.69 26.34
CA ALA A 831 -13.81 -12.95 25.48
C ALA A 831 -14.64 -13.87 24.57
N ARG A 832 -14.04 -14.93 23.99
CA ARG A 832 -14.79 -15.95 23.24
C ARG A 832 -15.82 -16.67 24.11
N GLN A 833 -15.50 -16.94 25.38
CA GLN A 833 -16.47 -17.51 26.32
C GLN A 833 -17.67 -16.60 26.56
N ALA A 834 -17.47 -15.29 26.60
CA ALA A 834 -18.58 -14.34 26.66
C ALA A 834 -19.43 -14.37 25.38
N VAL A 835 -18.80 -14.37 24.20
CA VAL A 835 -19.48 -14.46 22.89
C VAL A 835 -20.32 -15.74 22.78
N MET A 836 -19.78 -16.89 23.16
CA MET A 836 -20.49 -18.17 23.11
C MET A 836 -21.77 -18.19 23.95
N LYS A 837 -21.81 -17.43 25.05
CA LYS A 837 -22.93 -17.40 26.01
C LYS A 837 -23.85 -16.20 25.81
N ALA A 838 -23.60 -15.37 24.80
CA ALA A 838 -24.37 -14.15 24.59
C ALA A 838 -25.79 -14.45 24.07
N ASP A 839 -26.76 -13.70 24.58
CA ASP A 839 -28.17 -13.81 24.19
C ASP A 839 -28.45 -13.04 22.89
N VAL A 840 -27.78 -11.89 22.70
CA VAL A 840 -27.80 -11.12 21.46
C VAL A 840 -26.36 -10.84 21.01
N VAL A 841 -26.08 -11.12 19.74
CA VAL A 841 -24.76 -10.88 19.12
C VAL A 841 -24.89 -9.92 17.95
N GLY A 842 -24.21 -8.78 18.04
CA GLY A 842 -24.05 -7.84 16.94
C GLY A 842 -22.88 -8.25 16.04
N ILE A 843 -23.14 -8.43 14.74
CA ILE A 843 -22.13 -8.79 13.74
C ILE A 843 -22.01 -7.71 12.65
N PRO A 844 -20.89 -7.63 11.92
CA PRO A 844 -20.75 -6.69 10.81
C PRO A 844 -21.90 -6.86 9.81
N SER A 845 -22.61 -5.78 9.51
CA SER A 845 -23.73 -5.77 8.55
C SER A 845 -23.30 -5.30 7.16
N ILE A 846 -24.13 -5.55 6.14
CA ILE A 846 -23.89 -5.02 4.78
C ILE A 846 -23.69 -3.49 4.76
N TYR A 847 -24.40 -2.78 5.64
CA TYR A 847 -24.33 -1.33 5.77
C TYR A 847 -22.91 -0.84 6.08
N ARG A 848 -22.13 -1.66 6.80
CA ARG A 848 -20.72 -1.39 7.09
C ARG A 848 -19.86 -1.45 5.83
N PHE A 849 -20.05 -2.48 5.00
CA PHE A 849 -19.29 -2.68 3.76
C PHE A 849 -19.62 -1.61 2.70
N ILE A 850 -20.89 -1.21 2.58
CA ILE A 850 -21.31 -0.10 1.71
C ILE A 850 -20.60 1.18 2.16
N ARG A 851 -20.63 1.52 3.46
CA ARG A 851 -20.00 2.74 3.98
C ARG A 851 -18.49 2.77 3.77
N ASP A 852 -17.80 1.68 4.08
CA ASP A 852 -16.33 1.66 4.14
C ASP A 852 -15.67 1.52 2.75
N SER A 853 -16.43 1.15 1.72
CA SER A 853 -15.95 0.96 0.34
C SER A 853 -16.23 2.19 -0.54
N GLY A 854 -15.51 2.36 -1.64
CA GLY A 854 -15.80 3.37 -2.67
C GLY A 854 -15.51 2.84 -4.08
N ASP A 855 -15.77 3.63 -5.11
CA ASP A 855 -15.54 3.21 -6.51
C ASP A 855 -14.08 2.85 -6.82
N THR A 856 -13.14 3.39 -6.05
CA THR A 856 -11.70 3.11 -6.19
C THR A 856 -11.22 1.98 -5.27
N SER A 857 -12.11 1.40 -4.46
CA SER A 857 -11.79 0.26 -3.61
C SER A 857 -11.62 -1.00 -4.45
N ILE A 858 -10.43 -1.59 -4.37
CA ILE A 858 -10.07 -2.79 -5.14
C ILE A 858 -10.34 -4.09 -4.39
N SER A 859 -10.39 -4.09 -3.06
CA SER A 859 -10.58 -5.31 -2.26
C SER A 859 -11.07 -4.94 -0.85
N LEU A 860 -11.98 -5.75 -0.30
CA LEU A 860 -12.42 -5.71 1.10
C LEU A 860 -11.28 -6.11 2.04
N LEU A 861 -10.34 -6.94 1.57
CA LEU A 861 -9.20 -7.44 2.37
C LEU A 861 -7.98 -6.52 2.36
N ARG A 862 -8.03 -5.40 1.62
CA ARG A 862 -6.89 -4.48 1.51
C ARG A 862 -6.58 -3.76 2.82
N SER A 863 -7.61 -3.32 3.54
CA SER A 863 -7.47 -2.60 4.81
C SER A 863 -7.47 -3.55 6.00
N LEU A 864 -6.82 -3.15 7.08
CA LEU A 864 -6.84 -3.88 8.35
C LEU A 864 -8.27 -4.03 8.89
N GLN A 865 -9.07 -2.96 8.78
CA GLN A 865 -10.47 -2.97 9.20
C GLN A 865 -11.28 -3.96 8.39
N GLY A 866 -11.13 -3.97 7.06
CA GLY A 866 -11.85 -4.89 6.19
C GLY A 866 -11.49 -6.35 6.44
N ARG A 867 -10.21 -6.65 6.66
CA ARG A 867 -9.77 -8.00 7.12
C ARG A 867 -10.43 -8.40 8.43
N GLY A 868 -10.50 -7.49 9.40
CA GLY A 868 -11.15 -7.74 10.69
C GLY A 868 -12.66 -8.02 10.58
N LEU A 869 -13.38 -7.24 9.76
CA LEU A 869 -14.82 -7.46 9.53
C LEU A 869 -15.09 -8.83 8.88
N VAL A 870 -14.30 -9.18 7.86
CA VAL A 870 -14.43 -10.47 7.16
C VAL A 870 -14.08 -11.62 8.10
N GLU A 871 -13.02 -11.49 8.91
CA GLU A 871 -12.63 -12.51 9.90
C GLU A 871 -13.75 -12.77 10.91
N VAL A 872 -14.34 -11.72 11.50
CA VAL A 872 -15.46 -11.87 12.43
C VAL A 872 -16.59 -12.68 11.79
N LEU A 873 -16.99 -12.34 10.56
CA LEU A 873 -18.07 -13.04 9.88
C LEU A 873 -17.74 -14.49 9.54
N ASN A 874 -16.47 -14.84 9.31
CA ASN A 874 -16.08 -16.21 9.02
C ASN A 874 -15.93 -17.04 10.31
N GLY A 875 -15.51 -16.44 11.41
CA GLY A 875 -15.36 -17.12 12.69
C GLY A 875 -16.64 -17.23 13.53
N ILE A 876 -17.61 -16.33 13.34
CA ILE A 876 -18.78 -16.25 14.21
C ILE A 876 -19.74 -17.44 14.18
N PRO A 877 -20.01 -18.11 13.03
CA PRO A 877 -21.05 -19.15 12.97
C PRO A 877 -20.82 -20.31 13.93
N ASP A 878 -19.56 -20.58 14.27
CA ASP A 878 -19.15 -21.67 15.16
C ASP A 878 -18.79 -21.17 16.58
N ALA A 879 -18.90 -19.86 16.84
CA ALA A 879 -18.50 -19.23 18.10
C ALA A 879 -19.67 -18.68 18.93
N ILE A 880 -20.92 -18.79 18.46
CA ILE A 880 -22.12 -18.29 19.16
C ILE A 880 -23.08 -19.41 19.52
N SER A 881 -23.89 -19.19 20.56
CA SER A 881 -25.00 -20.07 20.90
C SER A 881 -25.95 -20.26 19.69
N PRO A 882 -26.50 -21.47 19.47
CA PRO A 882 -27.55 -21.70 18.48
C PRO A 882 -28.77 -20.79 18.67
N ASP A 883 -29.10 -20.45 19.92
CA ASP A 883 -30.27 -19.65 20.30
C ASP A 883 -30.03 -18.14 20.29
N ALA A 884 -28.79 -17.69 20.07
CA ALA A 884 -28.45 -16.27 20.07
C ALA A 884 -29.20 -15.53 18.94
N LEU A 885 -29.82 -14.40 19.29
CA LEU A 885 -30.37 -13.47 18.31
C LEU A 885 -29.25 -12.64 17.67
N ILE A 886 -29.40 -12.33 16.38
CA ILE A 886 -28.39 -11.61 15.61
C ILE A 886 -28.90 -10.23 15.22
N THR A 887 -28.04 -9.25 15.41
CA THR A 887 -28.23 -7.84 15.06
C THR A 887 -26.97 -7.29 14.38
N GLU A 888 -26.99 -6.03 13.95
CA GLU A 888 -25.80 -5.35 13.46
C GLU A 888 -24.85 -5.00 14.61
N ASP A 889 -23.54 -4.99 14.37
CA ASP A 889 -22.50 -4.62 15.32
C ASP A 889 -22.61 -3.17 15.84
N LYS A 890 -23.42 -2.36 15.15
CA LYS A 890 -23.72 -0.97 15.47
C LYS A 890 -25.12 -0.76 16.08
N ILE A 891 -25.76 -1.81 16.61
CA ILE A 891 -27.01 -1.72 17.39
C ILE A 891 -26.92 -0.70 18.53
N ASN A 892 -25.73 -0.54 19.12
CA ASN A 892 -25.50 0.46 20.16
C ASN A 892 -25.73 1.90 19.68
N VAL A 893 -25.43 2.19 18.41
CA VAL A 893 -25.72 3.48 17.78
C VAL A 893 -27.20 3.56 17.45
N ALA A 894 -27.76 2.51 16.85
CA ALA A 894 -29.16 2.46 16.47
C ALA A 894 -30.11 2.71 17.65
N LEU A 895 -29.83 2.10 18.81
CA LEU A 895 -30.72 2.13 19.97
C LEU A 895 -30.33 3.16 21.02
N PHE A 896 -29.04 3.41 21.23
CA PHE A 896 -28.58 4.14 22.41
C PHE A 896 -27.90 5.46 22.08
N SER A 897 -27.89 5.94 20.82
CA SER A 897 -27.34 7.27 20.50
C SER A 897 -28.01 8.37 21.34
N ASP A 898 -29.31 8.22 21.59
CA ASP A 898 -30.01 8.99 22.60
C ASP A 898 -29.93 8.27 23.96
N VAL A 899 -29.39 8.97 24.97
CA VAL A 899 -29.26 8.43 26.33
C VAL A 899 -30.63 8.13 26.95
N ASP A 900 -31.69 8.83 26.53
CA ASP A 900 -33.05 8.62 27.06
C ASP A 900 -33.60 7.23 26.72
N ALA A 901 -33.04 6.55 25.70
CA ALA A 901 -33.38 5.16 25.40
C ALA A 901 -33.02 4.18 26.53
N ILE A 902 -32.12 4.57 27.45
CA ILE A 902 -31.76 3.77 28.63
C ILE A 902 -32.78 3.94 29.76
N THR A 903 -33.51 5.06 29.82
CA THR A 903 -34.46 5.41 30.89
C THR A 903 -35.43 4.26 31.22
N PRO A 904 -36.09 3.61 30.25
CA PRO A 904 -37.03 2.52 30.57
C PRO A 904 -36.37 1.27 31.16
N LEU A 905 -35.09 1.04 30.88
CA LEU A 905 -34.31 -0.06 31.48
C LEU A 905 -33.84 0.31 32.87
N ALA A 906 -33.36 1.55 33.02
CA ALA A 906 -32.88 2.13 34.26
C ALA A 906 -33.95 2.17 35.37
N GLU A 907 -35.21 2.47 35.01
CA GLU A 907 -36.33 2.53 35.95
C GLU A 907 -36.72 1.17 36.53
N LEU A 908 -36.46 0.09 35.79
CA LEU A 908 -36.73 -1.28 36.24
C LEU A 908 -35.55 -1.88 37.03
N ALA A 909 -34.34 -1.39 36.80
CA ALA A 909 -33.12 -1.92 37.40
C ALA A 909 -32.96 -1.49 38.86
N GLY A 910 -32.43 -2.39 39.71
CA GLY A 910 -32.14 -2.06 41.11
C GLY A 910 -31.05 -0.99 41.26
N LYS A 911 -30.06 -1.03 40.38
CA LYS A 911 -29.03 -0.01 40.19
C LYS A 911 -28.45 -0.12 38.78
N ILE A 912 -27.79 0.95 38.35
CA ILE A 912 -27.06 1.02 37.09
C ILE A 912 -25.57 0.99 37.40
N ILE A 913 -24.83 0.13 36.72
CA ILE A 913 -23.38 0.07 36.82
C ILE A 913 -22.80 0.44 35.46
N VAL A 914 -21.92 1.44 35.42
CA VAL A 914 -21.28 1.89 34.17
C VAL A 914 -19.79 1.55 34.22
N VAL A 915 -19.35 0.62 33.38
CA VAL A 915 -17.96 0.23 33.24
C VAL A 915 -17.37 0.99 32.06
N THR A 916 -16.60 2.04 32.34
CA THR A 916 -16.18 3.00 31.30
C THR A 916 -14.86 3.69 31.61
N SER A 917 -14.19 4.14 30.56
CA SER A 917 -13.02 5.00 30.70
C SER A 917 -13.38 6.48 30.83
N ALA A 918 -14.64 6.89 30.61
CA ALA A 918 -15.05 8.27 30.86
C ALA A 918 -15.12 8.55 32.37
N LYS A 919 -14.78 9.78 32.76
CA LYS A 919 -14.93 10.23 34.14
C LYS A 919 -16.40 10.40 34.51
N ALA A 920 -16.72 10.14 35.78
CA ALA A 920 -18.08 10.18 36.28
C ALA A 920 -18.75 11.56 36.12
N ASP A 921 -17.98 12.64 36.24
CA ASP A 921 -18.43 14.03 36.05
C ASP A 921 -18.71 14.39 34.58
N SER A 922 -18.23 13.58 33.63
CA SER A 922 -18.44 13.76 32.20
C SER A 922 -19.67 13.00 31.69
N LEU A 923 -20.27 12.12 32.49
CA LEU A 923 -21.47 11.36 32.10
C LEU A 923 -22.71 12.26 32.06
N PRO A 924 -23.64 12.02 31.11
CA PRO A 924 -24.82 12.84 30.95
C PRO A 924 -25.72 12.82 32.21
N PRO A 925 -26.28 13.98 32.62
CA PRO A 925 -27.20 14.06 33.76
C PRO A 925 -28.40 13.11 33.66
N ALA A 926 -28.90 12.86 32.45
CA ALA A 926 -30.00 11.94 32.20
C ALA A 926 -29.71 10.51 32.69
N LEU A 927 -28.44 10.10 32.74
CA LEU A 927 -28.02 8.81 33.28
C LEU A 927 -27.81 8.86 34.79
N THR A 928 -27.21 9.94 35.32
CA THR A 928 -26.69 10.01 36.68
C THR A 928 -27.67 10.61 37.71
N GLN A 929 -28.55 11.53 37.31
CA GLN A 929 -29.46 12.22 38.23
C GLN A 929 -30.67 11.37 38.61
N GLY A 930 -31.03 11.39 39.90
CA GLY A 930 -32.24 10.72 40.42
C GLY A 930 -32.17 9.19 40.47
N ARG A 931 -31.00 8.58 40.23
CA ARG A 931 -30.82 7.12 40.14
C ARG A 931 -29.61 6.65 40.94
N ARG A 932 -29.62 5.38 41.35
CA ARG A 932 -28.46 4.73 41.96
C ARG A 932 -27.50 4.27 40.85
N VAL A 933 -26.48 5.09 40.57
CA VAL A 933 -25.48 4.82 39.54
C VAL A 933 -24.11 4.61 40.16
N GLU A 934 -23.45 3.52 39.80
CA GLU A 934 -22.10 3.17 40.23
C GLU A 934 -21.16 3.17 39.02
N VAL A 935 -20.13 4.01 39.05
CA VAL A 935 -19.15 4.08 37.95
C VAL A 935 -17.92 3.25 38.30
N VAL A 936 -17.59 2.32 37.42
CA VAL A 936 -16.38 1.49 37.49
C VAL A 936 -15.39 2.01 36.44
N PRO A 937 -14.39 2.82 36.86
CA PRO A 937 -13.42 3.38 35.93
C PRO A 937 -12.51 2.29 35.38
N ILE A 938 -12.14 2.41 34.11
CA ILE A 938 -11.13 1.58 33.44
C ILE A 938 -10.15 2.47 32.67
N PRO A 939 -8.89 2.04 32.46
CA PRO A 939 -7.95 2.79 31.64
C PRO A 939 -8.47 3.06 30.22
N THR A 940 -8.26 4.27 29.75
CA THR A 940 -8.70 4.71 28.42
C THR A 940 -7.88 4.12 27.29
N HIS A 941 -8.41 4.22 26.07
CA HIS A 941 -7.71 3.87 24.86
C HIS A 941 -6.52 4.81 24.63
N HIS A 942 -5.41 4.31 24.09
CA HIS A 942 -4.20 5.08 23.81
C HIS A 942 -4.44 6.43 23.10
N LYS A 943 -5.40 6.49 22.17
CA LYS A 943 -5.72 7.71 21.40
C LYS A 943 -6.38 8.81 22.24
N THR A 944 -7.09 8.47 23.32
CA THR A 944 -7.83 9.40 24.19
C THR A 944 -7.08 9.74 25.47
N THR A 945 -5.83 9.30 25.62
CA THR A 945 -4.98 9.57 26.81
C THR A 945 -4.76 11.06 27.08
N LEU A 946 -4.81 11.90 26.05
CA LEU A 946 -4.69 13.36 26.15
C LEU A 946 -6.00 14.07 26.49
N ASN A 947 -7.12 13.35 26.51
CA ASN A 947 -8.43 13.95 26.71
C ASN A 947 -8.85 13.89 28.18
N ALA A 948 -9.06 15.07 28.76
CA ALA A 948 -9.33 15.23 30.19
C ALA A 948 -10.63 14.57 30.66
N LYS A 949 -11.58 14.26 29.76
CA LYS A 949 -12.83 13.56 30.09
C LYS A 949 -12.64 12.07 30.37
N TYR A 950 -11.44 11.52 30.17
CA TYR A 950 -11.17 10.08 30.33
C TYR A 950 -10.18 9.78 31.47
N HIS A 951 -10.25 8.56 32.00
CA HIS A 951 -9.33 8.00 32.97
C HIS A 951 -8.05 7.53 32.28
N ASN A 952 -6.98 8.29 32.46
CA ASN A 952 -5.64 7.91 32.05
C ASN A 952 -4.91 7.29 33.26
N GLU A 953 -4.41 6.07 33.12
CA GLU A 953 -3.66 5.34 34.14
C GLU A 953 -2.29 4.91 33.60
N SER A 954 -1.35 4.61 34.49
CA SER A 954 0.00 4.18 34.09
C SER A 954 0.02 2.80 33.40
N GLU A 955 -0.91 1.92 33.76
CA GLU A 955 -1.03 0.58 33.16
C GLU A 955 -2.27 0.49 32.26
N PRO A 956 -2.13 -0.03 31.02
CA PRO A 956 -3.28 -0.25 30.14
C PRO A 956 -4.25 -1.31 30.65
N LEU A 957 -5.51 -1.22 30.20
CA LEU A 957 -6.63 -2.09 30.63
C LEU A 957 -6.33 -3.61 30.68
N PRO A 958 -5.64 -4.23 29.70
CA PRO A 958 -5.31 -5.66 29.74
C PRO A 958 -4.52 -6.12 30.97
N PHE A 959 -3.77 -5.23 31.61
CA PHE A 959 -2.95 -5.60 32.77
C PHE A 959 -3.73 -5.49 34.09
N VAL A 960 -4.76 -4.64 34.11
CA VAL A 960 -5.54 -4.34 35.32
C VAL A 960 -6.98 -4.89 35.31
N TYR A 961 -7.43 -5.47 34.19
CA TYR A 961 -8.79 -6.01 34.09
C TYR A 961 -9.15 -7.07 35.15
N PRO A 962 -8.24 -7.92 35.67
CA PRO A 962 -8.59 -8.85 36.74
C PRO A 962 -9.05 -8.15 38.01
N THR A 963 -8.42 -7.03 38.38
CA THR A 963 -8.82 -6.20 39.53
C THR A 963 -10.20 -5.57 39.29
N VAL A 964 -10.51 -5.20 38.05
CA VAL A 964 -11.85 -4.71 37.67
C VAL A 964 -12.89 -5.82 37.83
N LEU A 965 -12.58 -7.06 37.45
CA LEU A 965 -13.46 -8.21 37.66
C LEU A 965 -13.75 -8.43 39.16
N GLU A 966 -12.74 -8.38 40.02
CA GLU A 966 -12.93 -8.50 41.48
C GLU A 966 -13.81 -7.39 42.07
N LYS A 967 -13.73 -6.17 41.52
CA LYS A 967 -14.62 -5.07 41.92
C LYS A 967 -16.05 -5.35 41.49
N LEU A 968 -16.25 -5.81 40.25
CA LEU A 968 -17.56 -6.18 39.73
C LEU A 968 -18.19 -7.33 40.54
N ASP A 969 -17.39 -8.27 41.04
CA ASP A 969 -17.87 -9.39 41.87
C ASP A 969 -18.56 -8.94 43.16
N LYS A 970 -18.06 -7.87 43.76
CA LYS A 970 -18.59 -7.31 45.00
C LYS A 970 -19.76 -6.36 44.75
N LEU A 971 -19.87 -5.85 43.51
CA LEU A 971 -20.80 -4.79 43.16
C LEU A 971 -22.07 -5.32 42.49
N VAL A 972 -21.98 -6.33 41.63
CA VAL A 972 -23.08 -6.77 40.76
C VAL A 972 -24.04 -7.72 41.48
N GLU A 973 -25.33 -7.48 41.35
CA GLU A 973 -26.43 -8.31 41.84
C GLU A 973 -27.40 -8.71 40.70
N PRO A 974 -28.17 -9.81 40.83
CA PRO A 974 -29.18 -10.17 39.85
C PRO A 974 -30.26 -9.09 39.65
N GLY A 975 -30.53 -8.74 38.40
CA GLY A 975 -31.45 -7.65 38.03
C GLY A 975 -30.81 -6.26 37.91
N ASP A 976 -29.49 -6.14 38.12
CA ASP A 976 -28.78 -4.91 37.80
C ASP A 976 -28.65 -4.70 36.29
N LEU A 977 -28.64 -3.43 35.88
CA LEU A 977 -28.28 -3.04 34.52
C LEU A 977 -26.81 -2.62 34.48
N VAL A 978 -26.00 -3.32 33.69
CA VAL A 978 -24.58 -3.00 33.51
C VAL A 978 -24.34 -2.52 32.09
N LEU A 979 -23.84 -1.29 31.96
CA LEU A 979 -23.47 -0.68 30.68
C LEU A 979 -21.95 -0.71 30.54
N ILE A 980 -21.44 -1.37 29.49
CA ILE A 980 -20.01 -1.63 29.32
C ILE A 980 -19.46 -0.93 28.07
N ALA A 981 -18.38 -0.16 28.25
CA ALA A 981 -17.61 0.50 27.20
C ALA A 981 -16.10 0.23 27.37
N GLY A 982 -15.68 -1.01 27.08
CA GLY A 982 -14.31 -1.49 27.37
C GLY A 982 -13.55 -2.14 26.21
N GLY A 983 -13.95 -1.92 24.96
CA GLY A 983 -13.29 -2.55 23.80
C GLY A 983 -13.31 -4.07 23.87
N ILE A 984 -12.22 -4.75 23.50
CA ILE A 984 -12.09 -6.22 23.55
C ILE A 984 -12.28 -6.76 24.98
N VAL A 985 -11.61 -6.16 25.96
CA VAL A 985 -11.72 -6.58 27.37
C VAL A 985 -13.15 -6.36 27.90
N GLY A 986 -13.87 -5.37 27.36
CA GLY A 986 -15.29 -5.15 27.66
C GLY A 986 -16.16 -6.39 27.43
N LYS A 987 -15.81 -7.28 26.49
CA LYS A 987 -16.57 -8.51 26.22
C LYS A 987 -16.46 -9.47 27.40
N ILE A 988 -15.28 -9.53 28.02
CA ILE A 988 -15.04 -10.29 29.24
C ILE A 988 -15.92 -9.76 30.36
N PHE A 989 -15.99 -8.44 30.54
CA PHE A 989 -16.87 -7.82 31.54
C PHE A 989 -18.33 -8.15 31.30
N VAL A 990 -18.82 -8.07 30.04
CA VAL A 990 -20.19 -8.43 29.67
C VAL A 990 -20.51 -9.87 30.09
N GLY A 991 -19.66 -10.84 29.69
CA GLY A 991 -19.88 -12.26 30.03
C GLY A 991 -19.79 -12.53 31.53
N HIS A 992 -18.89 -11.84 32.23
CA HIS A 992 -18.63 -12.02 33.65
C HIS A 992 -19.76 -11.50 34.54
N VAL A 993 -20.33 -10.33 34.23
CA VAL A 993 -21.47 -9.78 34.99
C VAL A 993 -22.78 -10.47 34.62
N ARG A 994 -22.94 -10.91 33.36
CA ARG A 994 -24.06 -11.79 32.97
C ARG A 994 -24.06 -13.07 33.80
N ALA A 995 -22.90 -13.70 34.00
CA ALA A 995 -22.80 -14.92 34.82
C ALA A 995 -23.26 -14.73 36.28
N ARG A 996 -23.39 -13.49 36.75
CA ARG A 996 -23.90 -13.11 38.07
C ARG A 996 -25.39 -12.73 38.09
N GLY A 997 -26.09 -12.89 36.97
CA GLY A 997 -27.53 -12.60 36.86
C GLY A 997 -27.87 -11.17 36.44
N ALA A 998 -26.89 -10.38 36.03
CA ALA A 998 -27.12 -9.02 35.55
C ALA A 998 -27.55 -8.99 34.07
N VAL A 999 -28.12 -7.85 33.69
CA VAL A 999 -28.38 -7.49 32.29
C VAL A 999 -27.21 -6.64 31.79
N ALA A 1000 -26.39 -7.21 30.91
CA ALA A 1000 -25.10 -6.66 30.49
C ALA A 1000 -25.14 -6.17 29.04
N LEU A 1001 -24.99 -4.86 28.82
CA LEU A 1001 -25.06 -4.26 27.48
C LEU A 1001 -23.70 -3.71 27.07
N ASP A 1002 -23.11 -4.27 25.99
CA ASP A 1002 -21.98 -3.64 25.31
C ASP A 1002 -22.46 -2.38 24.57
N ILE A 1003 -22.31 -1.21 25.19
CA ILE A 1003 -22.64 0.09 24.58
C ILE A 1003 -21.44 0.71 23.83
N GLY A 1004 -20.22 0.26 24.15
CA GLY A 1004 -18.97 0.69 23.52
C GLY A 1004 -18.89 2.20 23.29
N HIS A 1005 -18.61 2.58 22.05
CA HIS A 1005 -18.34 3.98 21.70
C HIS A 1005 -19.54 4.92 21.83
N THR A 1006 -20.78 4.42 21.97
CA THR A 1006 -21.94 5.31 22.13
C THR A 1006 -21.78 6.17 23.38
N LEU A 1007 -21.07 5.64 24.38
CA LEU A 1007 -20.70 6.41 25.56
C LEU A 1007 -19.81 7.61 25.20
N ASP A 1008 -18.91 7.49 24.22
CA ASP A 1008 -18.15 8.64 23.73
C ASP A 1008 -19.10 9.68 23.12
N ASP A 1009 -20.11 9.25 22.36
CA ASP A 1009 -21.08 10.16 21.74
C ASP A 1009 -21.95 10.87 22.79
N TRP A 1010 -22.18 10.27 23.97
CA TRP A 1010 -22.90 10.91 25.09
C TRP A 1010 -22.14 12.03 25.80
N ILE A 1011 -20.81 11.98 25.83
CA ILE A 1011 -19.99 12.91 26.62
C ILE A 1011 -19.40 14.06 25.79
N HIS A 1012 -19.66 14.07 24.47
CA HIS A 1012 -19.19 15.10 23.55
C HIS A 1012 -20.35 15.72 22.78
N GLU A 1013 -20.44 17.05 22.75
CA GLU A 1013 -21.53 17.80 22.08
C GLU A 1013 -21.32 17.97 20.56
N GLN A 1014 -20.57 17.06 19.92
CA GLN A 1014 -20.18 17.13 18.51
C GLN A 1014 -21.06 16.24 17.65
N LEU A 1015 -21.15 16.53 16.35
CA LEU A 1015 -21.83 15.65 15.39
C LEU A 1015 -21.11 14.29 15.33
N PRO A 1016 -21.76 13.18 15.72
CA PRO A 1016 -21.11 11.87 15.72
C PRO A 1016 -20.67 11.46 14.32
N SER A 1017 -19.58 10.70 14.21
CA SER A 1017 -19.21 10.09 12.92
C SER A 1017 -20.29 9.12 12.46
N LEU A 1018 -20.58 9.05 11.15
CA LEU A 1018 -21.59 8.13 10.62
C LEU A 1018 -21.14 6.68 10.87
N ARG A 1019 -21.89 5.94 11.70
CA ARG A 1019 -21.46 4.65 12.25
C ARG A 1019 -22.24 3.42 11.83
#